data_AF-A0A1X1RE78-F1
#
_entry.id   AF-A0A1X1RE78-F1
#
_cell.length_a   1.000
_cell.length_b   1.000
_cell.length_c   1.000
_cell.angle_alpha   90.00
_cell.angle_beta   90.00
_cell.angle_gamma   90.00
#
_symmetry.space_group_name_H-M   'P 1'
#
loop_
_entity.id
_entity.type
_entity.pdbx_description
1 polymer ?
#
loop_
_entity_poly.entity_id
_entity_poly.type
_entity_poly.pdbx_seq_one_letter_code
_entity_poly.pdbx_strand_id
1 'polypeptide(L)'
;MLMAGLNGVVGDGPPTCGGQTMERGDECVGTKSGRRDYDEVKRSDRTSGYFLTGFGLLIGLGGVVVLASGIRDRHLVTVTDDALLGAGEVARFTGLPGTVTESHGAVLFDDTEGLDDPELVSVYSHAQVRAFQRPGMAAVRTRTLREEPEGQLRRAVSVAVVGYTKEAQAQAVFAELGRQWSAAPGRTLGVRRGAEHIRSTVGTLFASADTLVISRQQEDGDGWTGWHAVARWNNVLVEVQANGYWEQPGPTADLLDAAVAKLSKGAPRPATRTLLPVESPDWSAEALEALLLPDTRVGELLRAPALARESVRTSLYDDASAVHDGAFLGSYALTQKSVFDGSGWQAMRGRVLHDADGGPVVRAIQAVVLMPSAQAAGALLAAQAPLWQRQAGAMMSFSSGEQRVVNSYGPLVNTGDMLAINRFEEGGNGWVTQRAMTAVGRIIVDTQVAGRPAAPTLAVQLADAIAAGVPGAGGRRGTRDPLALQPAPVEVAAAEALLPTAERAAALTGTPGLVLDAPVTALYDDSAQLPAGEPLDPWALAQLPVYTGTGYLAVRTHKLSVPVDGGGTHLLFGSVIVFATPAAAAAALAAQRPNWRGAVGRLVTTGDDAGEYTWVYGELAEAPDALALTHFQEGADGWGVQRAVRLAGNVLIEAQASGRWAAGVAGRFAAAIAAGVPAAAAAPAPAPAPRPPGPPPPSFDYGVQLLFDTTGLDRGPDGWVNPGTGDDFRIAELAGNATSVPLARLDELRRSLTTDLAGEACLIEANVVAVDGLPALQYLIKAPNPRTGRGVVYLVANIVPREGKWLQLNGIFPEGADTGMREAAVAAEVGPAGMYPPHPYVPGVRPVLPYSIADDRRYDGRFPDHPVSRARRWAAAVPPTIRLAPAFAALPPAYPEDRR
;
A
#
# COMPACT_ATOMS: atom_id res chain seq x y z
N MET A 1 -29.58 38.93 54.03
CA MET A 1 -28.97 38.45 55.29
C MET A 1 -29.12 36.93 55.34
N LEU A 2 -28.28 36.21 54.59
CA LEU A 2 -28.41 34.77 54.40
C LEU A 2 -27.05 34.11 54.64
N MET A 3 -26.50 34.38 55.82
CA MET A 3 -25.33 33.73 56.43
C MET A 3 -25.35 33.98 57.96
N ALA A 4 -26.42 33.56 58.64
CA ALA A 4 -26.50 33.56 60.11
C ALA A 4 -27.63 32.64 60.66
N GLY A 5 -27.95 31.53 59.99
CA GLY A 5 -29.19 30.78 60.24
C GLY A 5 -29.04 29.28 60.47
N LEU A 6 -27.92 28.82 61.03
CA LEU A 6 -27.68 27.39 61.32
C LEU A 6 -27.11 27.18 62.73
N ASN A 7 -27.68 27.86 63.73
CA ASN A 7 -27.35 27.62 65.14
C ASN A 7 -28.52 27.91 66.10
N GLY A 8 -29.75 27.49 65.74
CA GLY A 8 -30.96 27.81 66.52
C GLY A 8 -32.00 26.70 66.59
N VAL A 9 -31.59 25.44 66.47
CA VAL A 9 -32.50 24.29 66.67
C VAL A 9 -31.91 23.44 67.78
N VAL A 10 -32.65 23.34 68.88
CA VAL A 10 -32.27 22.80 70.21
C VAL A 10 -31.56 23.81 71.13
N GLY A 11 -32.27 24.87 71.52
CA GLY A 11 -31.92 25.66 72.70
C GLY A 11 -32.92 25.41 73.83
N ASP A 12 -32.48 24.80 74.92
CA ASP A 12 -33.24 24.61 76.17
C ASP A 12 -33.41 25.91 77.00
N GLY A 13 -33.39 27.07 76.32
CA GLY A 13 -33.46 28.39 76.95
C GLY A 13 -34.80 28.68 77.62
N PRO A 14 -34.86 29.68 78.53
CA PRO A 14 -36.11 30.16 79.11
C PRO A 14 -36.94 30.92 78.05
N PRO A 15 -38.28 30.78 78.02
CA PRO A 15 -39.16 31.53 77.12
C PRO A 15 -39.10 33.03 77.41
N THR A 16 -39.50 33.85 76.43
CA THR A 16 -39.53 35.32 76.56
C THR A 16 -40.95 35.88 76.46
N CYS A 17 -41.30 36.88 77.27
CA CYS A 17 -42.55 37.63 77.20
C CYS A 17 -42.26 39.11 76.93
N GLY A 18 -42.80 39.69 75.86
CA GLY A 18 -42.61 41.12 75.55
C GLY A 18 -41.16 41.56 75.30
N GLY A 19 -40.25 40.62 75.01
CA GLY A 19 -38.82 40.88 74.81
C GLY A 19 -37.93 40.68 76.05
N GLN A 20 -38.49 40.25 77.19
CA GLN A 20 -37.72 39.87 78.39
C GLN A 20 -37.76 38.35 78.63
N THR A 21 -36.64 37.79 79.10
CA THR A 21 -36.49 36.37 79.47
C THR A 21 -37.21 36.09 80.78
N MET A 22 -38.04 35.03 80.81
CA MET A 22 -38.83 34.66 81.99
C MET A 22 -38.06 33.69 82.89
N GLU A 23 -38.31 33.74 84.19
CA GLU A 23 -37.91 32.75 85.20
C GLU A 23 -39.12 31.90 85.66
N ARG A 24 -38.85 30.73 86.27
CA ARG A 24 -39.90 29.78 86.67
C ARG A 24 -40.68 30.35 87.86
N GLY A 25 -41.88 30.86 87.60
CA GLY A 25 -42.73 31.56 88.57
C GLY A 25 -43.30 32.88 88.05
N ASP A 26 -42.81 33.37 86.91
CA ASP A 26 -43.27 34.61 86.30
C ASP A 26 -44.60 34.46 85.53
N GLU A 27 -45.44 35.51 85.56
CA GLU A 27 -46.68 35.62 84.78
C GLU A 27 -46.54 36.63 83.63
N CYS A 28 -46.90 36.22 82.41
CA CYS A 28 -46.90 37.05 81.21
C CYS A 28 -48.30 37.63 80.93
N VAL A 29 -48.40 38.95 80.71
CA VAL A 29 -49.68 39.66 80.49
C VAL A 29 -49.68 40.33 79.11
N GLY A 30 -50.55 39.88 78.20
CA GLY A 30 -50.73 40.44 76.86
C GLY A 30 -52.19 40.77 76.52
N THR A 31 -52.42 41.86 75.79
CA THR A 31 -53.73 42.51 75.60
C THR A 31 -54.80 41.75 74.80
N LYS A 32 -54.57 40.46 74.44
CA LYS A 32 -55.56 39.62 73.75
C LYS A 32 -55.66 38.15 74.21
N SER A 33 -54.94 37.68 75.23
CA SER A 33 -54.96 36.24 75.59
C SER A 33 -54.91 35.88 77.08
N GLY A 34 -55.12 36.83 78.01
CA GLY A 34 -55.12 36.53 79.45
C GLY A 34 -53.72 36.22 80.03
N ARG A 35 -53.65 36.13 81.36
CA ARG A 35 -52.41 35.79 82.11
C ARG A 35 -51.97 34.37 81.79
N ARG A 36 -50.68 34.17 81.50
CA ARG A 36 -50.07 32.86 81.27
C ARG A 36 -48.79 32.70 82.07
N ASP A 37 -48.58 31.52 82.65
CA ASP A 37 -47.38 31.23 83.43
C ASP A 37 -46.20 30.73 82.57
N TYR A 38 -45.02 30.64 83.18
CA TYR A 38 -43.78 30.18 82.56
C TYR A 38 -43.92 28.85 81.80
N ASP A 39 -44.61 27.87 82.37
CA ASP A 39 -44.74 26.53 81.77
C ASP A 39 -45.79 26.52 80.63
N GLU A 40 -46.79 27.39 80.68
CA GLU A 40 -47.78 27.61 79.61
C GLU A 40 -47.17 28.32 78.39
N VAL A 41 -46.32 29.33 78.60
CA VAL A 41 -45.60 30.01 77.49
C VAL A 41 -44.61 29.05 76.84
N LYS A 42 -43.85 28.27 77.63
CA LYS A 42 -42.91 27.25 77.12
C LYS A 42 -43.60 26.13 76.34
N ARG A 43 -44.84 25.78 76.70
CA ARG A 43 -45.66 24.80 75.97
C ARG A 43 -46.21 25.37 74.66
N SER A 44 -46.67 26.62 74.65
CA SER A 44 -47.17 27.31 73.45
C SER A 44 -46.12 27.44 72.34
N ASP A 45 -44.85 27.72 72.69
CA ASP A 45 -43.74 27.82 71.73
C ASP A 45 -43.44 26.47 71.04
N ARG A 46 -43.66 25.35 71.74
CA ARG A 46 -43.56 24.01 71.13
C ARG A 46 -44.75 23.69 70.24
N THR A 47 -45.97 24.11 70.57
CA THR A 47 -47.18 23.79 69.78
C THR A 47 -47.32 24.64 68.51
N SER A 48 -46.85 25.90 68.51
CA SER A 48 -46.82 26.75 67.30
C SER A 48 -45.82 26.25 66.24
N GLY A 49 -44.77 25.52 66.66
CA GLY A 49 -43.80 24.90 65.76
C GLY A 49 -44.35 23.74 64.94
N TYR A 50 -45.37 23.01 65.44
CA TYR A 50 -45.98 21.86 64.75
C TYR A 50 -47.18 22.24 63.88
N PHE A 51 -47.92 23.32 64.20
CA PHE A 51 -49.08 23.75 63.41
C PHE A 51 -48.69 24.49 62.11
N LEU A 52 -47.52 25.16 62.09
CA LEU A 52 -46.98 25.83 60.89
C LEU A 52 -46.27 24.87 59.91
N THR A 53 -45.90 23.66 60.34
CA THR A 53 -45.31 22.63 59.47
C THR A 53 -46.37 21.78 58.75
N GLY A 54 -47.58 21.64 59.30
CA GLY A 54 -48.64 20.80 58.72
C GLY A 54 -49.48 21.45 57.61
N PHE A 55 -49.79 22.75 57.69
CA PHE A 55 -50.67 23.42 56.72
C PHE A 55 -49.93 24.12 55.57
N GLY A 56 -48.64 24.45 55.75
CA GLY A 56 -47.77 24.97 54.68
C GLY A 56 -47.40 23.93 53.62
N LEU A 57 -47.49 22.64 53.95
CA LEU A 57 -47.10 21.56 53.05
C LEU A 57 -48.14 21.30 51.95
N LEU A 58 -49.44 21.54 52.19
CA LEU A 58 -50.50 21.21 51.22
C LEU A 58 -50.89 22.35 50.27
N ILE A 59 -50.67 23.62 50.62
CA ILE A 59 -50.83 24.75 49.67
C ILE A 59 -49.49 25.14 49.05
N GLY A 60 -48.36 24.86 49.72
CA GLY A 60 -47.01 25.04 49.20
C GLY A 60 -46.62 24.04 48.11
N LEU A 61 -46.96 22.74 48.23
CA LEU A 61 -46.53 21.77 47.21
C LEU A 61 -47.30 21.91 45.89
N GLY A 62 -48.60 22.25 45.91
CA GLY A 62 -49.36 22.51 44.68
C GLY A 62 -48.95 23.83 44.00
N GLY A 63 -48.78 24.89 44.78
CA GLY A 63 -48.40 26.21 44.28
C GLY A 63 -46.92 26.32 43.87
N VAL A 64 -45.99 25.69 44.61
CA VAL A 64 -44.56 25.71 44.30
C VAL A 64 -44.21 24.71 43.20
N VAL A 65 -44.93 23.60 43.01
CA VAL A 65 -44.72 22.76 41.81
C VAL A 65 -45.25 23.47 40.56
N VAL A 66 -46.36 24.21 40.64
CA VAL A 66 -46.89 25.00 39.52
C VAL A 66 -46.06 26.28 39.26
N LEU A 67 -45.54 26.96 40.29
CA LEU A 67 -44.61 28.09 40.13
C LEU A 67 -43.18 27.65 39.77
N ALA A 68 -42.67 26.53 40.27
CA ALA A 68 -41.35 26.01 39.89
C ALA A 68 -41.37 25.35 38.51
N SER A 69 -42.48 24.69 38.11
CA SER A 69 -42.73 24.31 36.71
C SER A 69 -42.84 25.57 35.86
N GLY A 70 -43.65 26.56 36.26
CA GLY A 70 -43.82 27.81 35.53
C GLY A 70 -42.56 28.70 35.47
N ILE A 71 -41.60 28.57 36.40
CA ILE A 71 -40.29 29.24 36.36
C ILE A 71 -39.28 28.42 35.54
N ARG A 72 -39.31 27.08 35.57
CA ARG A 72 -38.52 26.23 34.65
C ARG A 72 -38.97 26.40 33.20
N ASP A 73 -40.28 26.49 32.96
CA ASP A 73 -40.88 26.64 31.63
C ASP A 73 -40.64 28.05 31.03
N ARG A 74 -40.38 29.08 31.87
CA ARG A 74 -39.98 30.44 31.43
C ARG A 74 -38.60 30.52 30.77
N HIS A 75 -37.78 29.49 30.90
CA HIS A 75 -36.45 29.43 30.29
C HIS A 75 -36.40 28.55 29.03
N LEU A 76 -37.48 27.86 28.66
CA LEU A 76 -37.52 27.05 27.44
C LEU A 76 -37.51 27.93 26.20
N VAL A 77 -36.81 27.47 25.16
CA VAL A 77 -36.77 28.13 23.85
C VAL A 77 -38.07 27.83 23.10
N THR A 78 -38.77 28.88 22.69
CA THR A 78 -39.88 28.78 21.73
C THR A 78 -39.33 28.85 20.32
N VAL A 79 -39.61 27.85 19.49
CA VAL A 79 -39.13 27.79 18.11
C VAL A 79 -40.06 28.59 17.19
N THR A 80 -39.62 29.80 16.83
CA THR A 80 -40.26 30.68 15.83
C THR A 80 -39.30 30.95 14.68
N ASP A 81 -39.72 31.70 13.65
CA ASP A 81 -38.85 32.02 12.51
C ASP A 81 -37.63 32.85 12.92
N ASP A 82 -37.77 33.68 13.97
CA ASP A 82 -36.67 34.47 14.56
C ASP A 82 -35.61 33.61 15.28
N ALA A 83 -35.91 32.33 15.53
CA ALA A 83 -34.96 31.38 16.10
C ALA A 83 -33.83 31.00 15.12
N LEU A 84 -34.02 31.23 13.81
CA LEU A 84 -33.02 30.94 12.78
C LEU A 84 -32.14 32.15 12.47
N LEU A 85 -30.91 31.89 12.03
CA LEU A 85 -30.04 32.91 11.45
C LEU A 85 -30.63 33.42 10.12
N GLY A 86 -30.54 34.73 9.88
CA GLY A 86 -30.90 35.41 8.63
C GLY A 86 -30.08 34.88 7.44
N ALA A 87 -30.60 34.97 6.21
CA ALA A 87 -29.86 34.56 5.01
C ALA A 87 -28.48 35.25 4.90
N GLY A 88 -28.41 36.55 5.19
CA GLY A 88 -27.14 37.30 5.23
C GLY A 88 -26.23 36.97 6.43
N GLU A 89 -26.75 36.36 7.49
CA GLU A 89 -25.92 35.81 8.58
C GLU A 89 -25.32 34.47 8.13
N VAL A 90 -26.14 33.59 7.54
CA VAL A 90 -25.69 32.29 7.01
C VAL A 90 -24.63 32.48 5.91
N ALA A 91 -24.85 33.40 4.97
CA ALA A 91 -23.90 33.70 3.90
C ALA A 91 -22.54 34.20 4.41
N ARG A 92 -22.53 34.98 5.51
CA ARG A 92 -21.29 35.50 6.10
C ARG A 92 -20.37 34.40 6.65
N PHE A 93 -20.92 33.36 7.25
CA PHE A 93 -20.12 32.25 7.78
C PHE A 93 -19.70 31.24 6.71
N THR A 94 -20.44 31.19 5.60
CA THR A 94 -20.28 30.14 4.59
C THR A 94 -19.68 30.66 3.27
N GLY A 95 -19.53 31.96 3.09
CA GLY A 95 -19.03 32.53 1.84
C GLY A 95 -19.94 32.23 0.63
N LEU A 96 -21.20 31.87 0.87
CA LEU A 96 -22.22 31.82 -0.17
C LEU A 96 -22.46 33.24 -0.72
N PRO A 97 -22.61 33.43 -2.03
CA PRO A 97 -22.92 34.73 -2.59
C PRO A 97 -24.31 35.21 -2.16
N GLY A 98 -24.58 36.51 -2.29
CA GLY A 98 -25.90 37.06 -2.01
C GLY A 98 -27.00 36.60 -2.98
N THR A 99 -26.63 36.08 -4.16
CA THR A 99 -27.55 35.49 -5.15
C THR A 99 -27.66 33.98 -4.94
N VAL A 100 -28.60 33.57 -4.11
CA VAL A 100 -28.94 32.16 -3.80
C VAL A 100 -30.45 31.97 -3.80
N THR A 101 -30.91 30.73 -4.02
CA THR A 101 -32.29 30.36 -3.79
C THR A 101 -32.48 30.07 -2.30
N GLU A 102 -33.46 30.70 -1.66
CA GLU A 102 -33.80 30.50 -0.25
C GLU A 102 -35.12 29.73 -0.11
N SER A 103 -35.16 28.75 0.80
CA SER A 103 -36.39 28.07 1.20
C SER A 103 -36.52 27.95 2.72
N HIS A 104 -37.77 27.94 3.21
CA HIS A 104 -38.11 27.77 4.62
C HIS A 104 -39.02 26.57 4.81
N GLY A 105 -38.87 25.89 5.94
CA GLY A 105 -39.70 24.75 6.33
C GLY A 105 -40.16 24.83 7.78
N ALA A 106 -41.36 24.33 8.04
CA ALA A 106 -41.94 24.22 9.38
C ALA A 106 -42.34 22.77 9.75
N VAL A 107 -41.95 21.81 8.92
CA VAL A 107 -42.21 20.37 9.07
C VAL A 107 -40.89 19.60 8.90
N LEU A 108 -40.80 18.42 9.49
CA LEU A 108 -39.68 17.51 9.26
C LEU A 108 -39.78 16.90 7.84
N PHE A 109 -38.62 16.57 7.27
CA PHE A 109 -38.49 15.89 5.97
C PHE A 109 -38.47 14.38 6.13
N ASP A 110 -38.80 13.65 5.08
CA ASP A 110 -38.62 12.20 5.00
C ASP A 110 -37.88 11.85 3.71
N ASP A 111 -36.55 11.89 3.79
CA ASP A 111 -35.66 11.57 2.66
C ASP A 111 -35.28 10.08 2.66
N THR A 112 -36.02 9.22 3.36
CA THR A 112 -35.67 7.79 3.44
C THR A 112 -35.89 7.06 2.12
N GLU A 113 -36.79 7.56 1.28
CA GLU A 113 -37.05 7.02 -0.05
C GLU A 113 -35.83 7.26 -0.96
N GLY A 114 -35.21 6.17 -1.42
CA GLY A 114 -34.03 6.21 -2.28
C GLY A 114 -32.68 6.03 -1.54
N LEU A 115 -32.65 6.04 -0.21
CA LEU A 115 -31.47 5.65 0.56
C LEU A 115 -31.35 4.12 0.62
N ASP A 116 -30.15 3.59 0.40
CA ASP A 116 -29.88 2.15 0.57
C ASP A 116 -29.97 1.70 2.04
N ASP A 117 -29.64 2.59 2.98
CA ASP A 117 -29.81 2.38 4.42
C ASP A 117 -30.61 3.54 5.06
N PRO A 118 -31.92 3.37 5.27
CA PRO A 118 -32.77 4.35 5.91
C PRO A 118 -32.41 4.70 7.38
N GLU A 119 -31.58 3.90 8.06
CA GLU A 119 -31.10 4.23 9.42
C GLU A 119 -30.07 5.36 9.40
N LEU A 120 -29.36 5.54 8.29
CA LEU A 120 -28.36 6.60 8.10
C LEU A 120 -28.97 7.93 7.63
N VAL A 121 -30.30 8.05 7.57
CA VAL A 121 -30.97 9.25 7.06
C VAL A 121 -30.60 10.51 7.86
N SER A 122 -30.38 10.39 9.17
CA SER A 122 -29.95 11.51 10.03
C SER A 122 -28.49 11.91 9.80
N VAL A 123 -27.64 11.00 9.30
CA VAL A 123 -26.28 11.33 8.86
C VAL A 123 -26.32 12.01 7.48
N TYR A 124 -27.28 11.60 6.63
CA TYR A 124 -27.41 12.08 5.26
C TYR A 124 -28.10 13.44 5.12
N SER A 125 -29.15 13.73 5.88
CA SER A 125 -29.99 14.91 5.66
C SER A 125 -30.48 15.47 6.99
N HIS A 126 -30.69 16.79 7.01
CA HIS A 126 -31.17 17.51 8.18
C HIS A 126 -32.68 17.35 8.39
N ALA A 127 -33.16 17.60 9.60
CA ALA A 127 -34.56 17.71 10.01
C ALA A 127 -35.44 16.52 9.59
N GLN A 128 -34.93 15.30 9.75
CA GLN A 128 -35.61 14.07 9.32
C GLN A 128 -36.63 13.56 10.34
N VAL A 129 -37.80 13.12 9.85
CA VAL A 129 -38.89 12.52 10.65
C VAL A 129 -38.35 11.38 11.51
N ARG A 130 -37.59 10.44 10.92
CA ARG A 130 -37.04 9.28 11.65
C ARG A 130 -36.13 9.67 12.81
N ALA A 131 -35.41 10.79 12.72
CA ALA A 131 -34.47 11.20 13.76
C ALA A 131 -35.15 12.03 14.84
N PHE A 132 -35.99 12.99 14.45
CA PHE A 132 -36.45 14.05 15.35
C PHE A 132 -37.90 13.90 15.82
N GLN A 133 -38.76 13.18 15.07
CA GLN A 133 -40.15 12.95 15.47
C GLN A 133 -40.18 11.99 16.67
N ARG A 134 -40.27 12.56 17.87
CA ARG A 134 -40.30 11.84 19.15
C ARG A 134 -41.39 12.44 20.04
N PRO A 135 -41.90 11.69 21.05
CA PRO A 135 -42.88 12.23 21.98
C PRO A 135 -42.40 13.53 22.64
N GLY A 136 -43.23 14.57 22.54
CA GLY A 136 -42.94 15.90 23.06
C GLY A 136 -42.16 16.82 22.12
N MET A 137 -41.96 16.45 20.85
CA MET A 137 -41.57 17.42 19.82
C MET A 137 -42.66 18.49 19.68
N ALA A 138 -42.28 19.77 19.78
CA ALA A 138 -43.19 20.91 19.77
C ALA A 138 -43.25 21.63 18.42
N ALA A 139 -42.09 21.87 17.80
CA ALA A 139 -41.98 22.56 16.51
C ALA A 139 -40.62 22.32 15.86
N VAL A 140 -40.53 22.55 14.54
CA VAL A 140 -39.28 22.66 13.80
C VAL A 140 -39.32 23.90 12.90
N ARG A 141 -38.17 24.54 12.72
CA ARG A 141 -37.95 25.54 11.68
C ARG A 141 -36.69 25.22 10.92
N THR A 142 -36.74 25.29 9.59
CA THR A 142 -35.60 25.08 8.72
C THR A 142 -35.46 26.24 7.74
N ARG A 143 -34.21 26.55 7.39
CA ARG A 143 -33.85 27.49 6.31
C ARG A 143 -32.74 26.87 5.49
N THR A 144 -32.93 26.81 4.18
CA THR A 144 -31.93 26.30 3.24
C THR A 144 -31.58 27.37 2.22
N LEU A 145 -30.29 27.60 2.01
CA LEU A 145 -29.73 28.43 0.94
C LEU A 145 -29.05 27.53 -0.08
N ARG A 146 -29.34 27.71 -1.36
CA ARG A 146 -28.71 26.97 -2.46
C ARG A 146 -28.12 27.91 -3.51
N GLU A 147 -26.87 27.66 -3.85
CA GLU A 147 -26.17 28.28 -4.98
C GLU A 147 -26.22 27.31 -6.17
N GLU A 148 -26.97 27.68 -7.19
CA GLU A 148 -27.26 26.86 -8.38
C GLU A 148 -27.00 27.63 -9.69
N PRO A 149 -25.75 28.02 -10.01
CA PRO A 149 -25.43 28.64 -11.29
C PRO A 149 -25.75 27.66 -12.43
N GLU A 150 -26.46 28.16 -13.45
CA GLU A 150 -26.87 27.38 -14.63
C GLU A 150 -27.67 26.10 -14.30
N GLY A 151 -28.34 26.08 -13.14
CA GLY A 151 -29.13 24.94 -12.68
C GLY A 151 -28.31 23.80 -12.06
N GLN A 152 -26.99 23.96 -11.92
CA GLN A 152 -26.13 22.98 -11.28
C GLN A 152 -25.85 23.39 -9.82
N LEU A 153 -26.22 22.52 -8.87
CA LEU A 153 -25.95 22.76 -7.46
C LEU A 153 -24.45 22.81 -7.19
N ARG A 154 -23.96 23.96 -6.72
CA ARG A 154 -22.56 24.16 -6.29
C ARG A 154 -22.40 24.05 -4.80
N ARG A 155 -23.32 24.64 -4.04
CA ARG A 155 -23.31 24.69 -2.59
C ARG A 155 -24.74 24.77 -2.04
N ALA A 156 -25.02 24.04 -0.98
CA ALA A 156 -26.27 24.12 -0.22
C ALA A 156 -25.97 24.15 1.27
N VAL A 157 -26.60 25.06 2.00
CA VAL A 157 -26.50 25.13 3.46
C VAL A 157 -27.88 25.17 4.06
N SER A 158 -28.12 24.29 5.02
CA SER A 158 -29.37 24.19 5.77
C SER A 158 -29.11 24.40 7.25
N VAL A 159 -29.94 25.23 7.90
CA VAL A 159 -29.97 25.40 9.35
C VAL A 159 -31.36 25.01 9.83
N ALA A 160 -31.44 24.16 10.84
CA ALA A 160 -32.67 23.72 11.46
C ALA A 160 -32.62 23.90 12.99
N VAL A 161 -33.77 24.26 13.56
CA VAL A 161 -33.98 24.26 15.02
C VAL A 161 -35.19 23.40 15.31
N VAL A 162 -34.99 22.32 16.05
CA VAL A 162 -36.02 21.37 16.47
C VAL A 162 -36.26 21.55 17.96
N GLY A 163 -37.47 21.90 18.37
CA GLY A 163 -37.84 22.16 19.75
C GLY A 163 -38.68 21.05 20.37
N TYR A 164 -38.42 20.80 21.66
CA TYR A 164 -39.15 19.86 22.48
C TYR A 164 -39.82 20.57 23.66
N THR A 165 -40.86 19.96 24.22
CA THR A 165 -41.56 20.51 25.38
C THR A 165 -40.72 20.50 26.66
N LYS A 166 -39.63 19.70 26.71
CA LYS A 166 -38.74 19.58 27.87
C LYS A 166 -37.28 19.37 27.43
N GLU A 167 -36.32 19.89 28.21
CA GLU A 167 -34.89 19.66 27.99
C GLU A 167 -34.51 18.17 27.97
N ALA A 168 -35.04 17.37 28.89
CA ALA A 168 -34.75 15.94 28.97
C ALA A 168 -35.14 15.17 27.69
N GLN A 169 -36.14 15.65 26.95
CA GLN A 169 -36.54 15.06 25.66
C GLN A 169 -35.50 15.37 24.58
N ALA A 170 -35.07 16.63 24.45
CA ALA A 170 -34.00 17.02 23.53
C ALA A 170 -32.70 16.27 23.84
N GLN A 171 -32.37 16.08 25.13
CA GLN A 171 -31.22 15.29 25.55
C GLN A 171 -31.33 13.81 25.15
N ALA A 172 -32.50 13.20 25.28
CA ALA A 172 -32.71 11.82 24.87
C ALA A 172 -32.52 11.63 23.36
N VAL A 173 -33.05 12.55 22.54
CA VAL A 173 -32.88 12.53 21.08
C VAL A 173 -31.42 12.73 20.69
N PHE A 174 -30.73 13.71 21.30
CA PHE A 174 -29.31 13.93 21.05
C PHE A 174 -28.45 12.70 21.39
N ALA A 175 -28.73 12.04 22.52
CA ALA A 175 -28.03 10.82 22.90
C ALA A 175 -28.28 9.66 21.93
N GLU A 176 -29.48 9.57 21.34
CA GLU A 176 -29.80 8.60 20.29
C GLU A 176 -29.04 8.89 19.00
N LEU A 177 -29.02 10.15 18.55
CA LEU A 177 -28.20 10.59 17.41
C LEU A 177 -26.73 10.27 17.61
N GLY A 178 -26.18 10.55 18.80
CA GLY A 178 -24.79 10.23 19.13
C GLY A 178 -24.45 8.75 18.96
N ARG A 179 -25.35 7.85 19.38
CA ARG A 179 -25.17 6.40 19.17
C ARG A 179 -25.23 6.04 17.69
N GLN A 180 -26.23 6.52 16.96
CA GLN A 180 -26.38 6.25 15.52
C GLN A 180 -25.17 6.74 14.72
N TRP A 181 -24.75 7.98 14.95
CA TRP A 181 -23.64 8.61 14.24
C TRP A 181 -22.30 7.97 14.62
N SER A 182 -22.13 7.45 15.84
CA SER A 182 -20.90 6.76 16.24
C SER A 182 -20.66 5.44 15.52
N ALA A 183 -21.73 4.81 15.01
CA ALA A 183 -21.67 3.56 14.24
C ALA A 183 -21.55 3.78 12.72
N ALA A 184 -21.59 5.03 12.26
CA ALA A 184 -21.63 5.38 10.84
C ALA A 184 -20.25 5.49 10.14
N PRO A 185 -19.15 5.94 10.77
CA PRO A 185 -17.86 6.14 10.10
C PRO A 185 -17.37 4.90 9.34
N GLY A 186 -16.88 5.12 8.12
CA GLY A 186 -16.38 4.07 7.23
C GLY A 186 -17.47 3.31 6.46
N ARG A 187 -18.76 3.52 6.77
CA ARG A 187 -19.86 2.96 5.99
C ARG A 187 -20.06 3.75 4.69
N THR A 188 -20.47 3.06 3.62
CA THR A 188 -20.91 3.68 2.36
C THR A 188 -22.40 3.91 2.40
N LEU A 189 -22.82 5.12 2.06
CA LEU A 189 -24.20 5.56 1.94
C LEU A 189 -24.53 5.75 0.46
N GLY A 190 -25.45 4.95 -0.06
CA GLY A 190 -25.94 5.08 -1.43
C GLY A 190 -27.30 5.77 -1.49
N VAL A 191 -27.48 6.67 -2.45
CA VAL A 191 -28.72 7.41 -2.71
C VAL A 191 -29.09 7.30 -4.18
N ARG A 192 -30.27 6.79 -4.46
CA ARG A 192 -30.84 6.80 -5.82
C ARG A 192 -31.53 8.14 -6.08
N ARG A 193 -31.10 8.83 -7.15
CA ARG A 193 -31.74 10.05 -7.66
C ARG A 193 -32.06 9.85 -9.13
N GLY A 194 -33.32 9.54 -9.43
CA GLY A 194 -33.72 9.18 -10.79
C GLY A 194 -32.97 7.92 -11.26
N ALA A 195 -32.23 8.03 -12.36
CA ALA A 195 -31.41 6.94 -12.89
C ALA A 195 -30.01 6.85 -12.26
N GLU A 196 -29.59 7.86 -11.49
CA GLU A 196 -28.26 7.91 -10.88
C GLU A 196 -28.24 7.27 -9.50
N HIS A 197 -27.13 6.62 -9.14
CA HIS A 197 -26.88 6.07 -7.82
C HIS A 197 -25.61 6.69 -7.25
N ILE A 198 -25.79 7.72 -6.42
CA ILE A 198 -24.70 8.45 -5.80
C ILE A 198 -24.25 7.68 -4.57
N ARG A 199 -22.95 7.42 -4.44
CA ARG A 199 -22.36 6.83 -3.24
C ARG A 199 -21.53 7.85 -2.49
N SER A 200 -21.57 7.79 -1.17
CA SER A 200 -20.74 8.63 -0.31
C SER A 200 -20.19 7.82 0.85
N THR A 201 -18.92 8.00 1.19
CA THR A 201 -18.31 7.41 2.37
C THR A 201 -18.54 8.33 3.57
N VAL A 202 -19.02 7.78 4.68
CA VAL A 202 -19.17 8.52 5.93
C VAL A 202 -17.79 8.68 6.60
N GLY A 203 -17.42 9.92 6.90
CA GLY A 203 -16.16 10.27 7.52
C GLY A 203 -16.16 10.10 9.05
N THR A 204 -15.11 10.60 9.70
CA THR A 204 -14.95 10.55 11.15
C THR A 204 -16.02 11.38 11.86
N LEU A 205 -16.55 10.85 12.96
CA LEU A 205 -17.41 11.59 13.89
C LEU A 205 -16.53 12.36 14.90
N PHE A 206 -16.77 13.67 15.02
CA PHE A 206 -16.25 14.51 16.09
C PHE A 206 -17.37 14.83 17.07
N ALA A 207 -17.18 14.57 18.36
CA ALA A 207 -18.26 14.65 19.34
C ALA A 207 -17.80 15.24 20.70
N SER A 208 -18.71 15.95 21.35
CA SER A 208 -18.64 16.38 22.75
C SER A 208 -19.91 15.93 23.50
N ALA A 209 -20.09 16.39 24.74
CA ALA A 209 -21.31 16.13 25.51
C ALA A 209 -22.58 16.75 24.89
N ASP A 210 -22.43 17.75 24.01
CA ASP A 210 -23.54 18.53 23.47
C ASP A 210 -23.40 18.88 21.98
N THR A 211 -22.30 18.51 21.30
CA THR A 211 -22.08 18.71 19.86
C THR A 211 -21.74 17.38 19.17
N LEU A 212 -22.25 17.17 17.96
CA LEU A 212 -21.82 16.15 17.01
C LEU A 212 -21.48 16.83 15.69
N VAL A 213 -20.39 16.41 15.03
CA VAL A 213 -20.00 16.84 13.68
C VAL A 213 -19.54 15.62 12.89
N ILE A 214 -20.11 15.39 11.72
CA ILE A 214 -19.75 14.27 10.84
C ILE A 214 -19.66 14.75 9.39
N SER A 215 -18.80 14.12 8.59
CA SER A 215 -18.72 14.36 7.15
C SER A 215 -19.22 13.17 6.34
N ARG A 216 -19.57 13.45 5.10
CA ARG A 216 -19.80 12.48 4.03
C ARG A 216 -19.07 12.98 2.80
N GLN A 217 -18.33 12.11 2.14
CA GLN A 217 -17.58 12.47 0.93
C GLN A 217 -18.09 11.64 -0.23
N GLN A 218 -18.50 12.30 -1.31
CA GLN A 218 -19.08 11.64 -2.47
C GLN A 218 -17.99 10.94 -3.29
N GLU A 219 -18.25 9.69 -3.65
CA GLU A 219 -17.42 8.98 -4.64
C GLU A 219 -17.67 9.57 -6.03
N ASP A 220 -16.61 9.79 -6.80
CA ASP A 220 -16.71 10.42 -8.13
C ASP A 220 -17.44 11.78 -8.10
N GLY A 221 -17.34 12.49 -6.97
CA GLY A 221 -18.00 13.77 -6.75
C GLY A 221 -17.13 14.99 -7.08
N ASP A 222 -15.93 14.79 -7.62
CA ASP A 222 -14.91 15.83 -7.81
C ASP A 222 -14.65 16.63 -6.51
N GLY A 223 -14.52 15.92 -5.38
CA GLY A 223 -14.31 16.52 -4.06
C GLY A 223 -15.59 16.98 -3.34
N TRP A 224 -16.78 16.73 -3.90
CA TRP A 224 -18.05 17.06 -3.24
C TRP A 224 -18.18 16.44 -1.84
N THR A 225 -18.39 17.30 -0.85
CA THR A 225 -18.43 16.94 0.57
C THR A 225 -19.69 17.48 1.24
N GLY A 226 -20.25 16.69 2.14
CA GLY A 226 -21.36 17.06 3.02
C GLY A 226 -20.92 17.06 4.47
N TRP A 227 -20.92 18.21 5.13
CA TRP A 227 -20.74 18.34 6.57
C TRP A 227 -22.08 18.43 7.27
N HIS A 228 -22.25 17.69 8.35
CA HIS A 228 -23.48 17.69 9.14
C HIS A 228 -23.13 17.82 10.62
N ALA A 229 -23.77 18.76 11.31
CA ALA A 229 -23.46 19.06 12.69
C ALA A 229 -24.75 19.32 13.49
N VAL A 230 -24.79 18.79 14.72
CA VAL A 230 -25.93 18.94 15.64
C VAL A 230 -25.42 19.41 16.99
N ALA A 231 -26.04 20.44 17.54
CA ALA A 231 -25.81 20.93 18.89
C ALA A 231 -27.09 20.87 19.70
N ARG A 232 -26.99 20.35 20.94
CA ARG A 232 -28.06 20.49 21.93
C ARG A 232 -27.87 21.77 22.72
N TRP A 233 -28.95 22.52 22.89
CA TRP A 233 -29.03 23.62 23.85
C TRP A 233 -30.42 23.63 24.49
N ASN A 234 -30.50 23.55 25.82
CA ASN A 234 -31.78 23.58 26.53
C ASN A 234 -32.76 22.51 25.97
N ASN A 235 -33.97 22.91 25.56
CA ASN A 235 -34.99 22.05 24.95
C ASN A 235 -34.97 21.99 23.42
N VAL A 236 -33.90 22.48 22.78
CA VAL A 236 -33.77 22.47 21.32
C VAL A 236 -32.54 21.71 20.84
N LEU A 237 -32.64 21.16 19.63
CA LEU A 237 -31.53 20.68 18.83
C LEU A 237 -31.36 21.63 17.64
N VAL A 238 -30.17 22.20 17.51
CA VAL A 238 -29.77 23.04 16.39
C VAL A 238 -28.95 22.17 15.45
N GLU A 239 -29.32 22.13 14.19
CA GLU A 239 -28.69 21.30 13.18
C GLU A 239 -28.24 22.16 12.00
N VAL A 240 -27.04 21.93 11.52
CA VAL A 240 -26.46 22.62 10.37
C VAL A 240 -25.91 21.58 9.41
N GLN A 241 -26.36 21.64 8.16
CA GLN A 241 -25.88 20.82 7.08
C GLN A 241 -25.31 21.70 5.96
N ALA A 242 -24.09 21.42 5.50
CA ALA A 242 -23.47 22.09 4.36
C ALA A 242 -23.02 21.05 3.34
N ASN A 243 -23.54 21.10 2.11
CA ASN A 243 -23.20 20.21 1.00
C ASN A 243 -22.61 21.01 -0.16
N GLY A 244 -21.52 20.55 -0.77
CA GLY A 244 -20.80 21.29 -1.81
C GLY A 244 -19.30 21.00 -1.81
N TYR A 245 -18.53 21.81 -2.53
CA TYR A 245 -17.07 21.77 -2.53
C TYR A 245 -16.49 22.43 -1.27
N TRP A 246 -16.93 21.96 -0.10
CA TRP A 246 -16.49 22.45 1.21
C TRP A 246 -15.40 21.53 1.75
N GLU A 247 -14.16 21.97 1.63
CA GLU A 247 -13.00 21.14 2.00
C GLU A 247 -12.84 20.99 3.51
N GLN A 248 -13.38 21.94 4.30
CA GLN A 248 -13.19 22.01 5.75
C GLN A 248 -14.52 22.13 6.53
N PRO A 249 -14.58 21.60 7.77
CA PRO A 249 -15.75 21.72 8.64
C PRO A 249 -15.95 23.12 9.25
N GLY A 250 -14.97 24.02 9.10
CA GLY A 250 -14.94 25.34 9.75
C GLY A 250 -16.22 26.17 9.56
N PRO A 251 -16.69 26.39 8.31
CA PRO A 251 -17.93 27.13 8.06
C PRO A 251 -19.18 26.51 8.73
N THR A 252 -19.30 25.18 8.70
CA THR A 252 -20.40 24.44 9.35
C THR A 252 -20.34 24.59 10.86
N ALA A 253 -19.15 24.47 11.45
CA ALA A 253 -18.91 24.63 12.88
C ALA A 253 -19.23 26.05 13.36
N ASP A 254 -18.76 27.08 12.64
CA ASP A 254 -19.02 28.47 12.98
C ASP A 254 -20.49 28.82 12.87
N LEU A 255 -21.15 28.31 11.83
CA LEU A 255 -22.57 28.53 11.62
C LEU A 255 -23.41 27.87 12.72
N LEU A 256 -23.03 26.67 13.16
CA LEU A 256 -23.65 25.99 14.31
C LEU A 256 -23.48 26.80 15.59
N ASP A 257 -22.26 27.24 15.88
CA ASP A 257 -21.94 28.04 17.07
C ASP A 257 -22.73 29.37 17.05
N ALA A 258 -22.81 30.04 15.90
CA ALA A 258 -23.59 31.26 15.73
C ALA A 258 -25.10 31.03 15.94
N ALA A 259 -25.64 29.93 15.42
CA ALA A 259 -27.06 29.59 15.59
C ALA A 259 -27.38 29.28 17.05
N VAL A 260 -26.53 28.54 17.76
CA VAL A 260 -26.67 28.29 19.20
C VAL A 260 -26.48 29.57 20.01
N ALA A 261 -25.54 30.45 19.65
CA ALA A 261 -25.32 31.74 20.32
C ALA A 261 -26.56 32.65 20.25
N LYS A 262 -27.27 32.64 19.11
CA LYS A 262 -28.52 33.39 18.94
C LYS A 262 -29.61 32.93 19.92
N LEU A 263 -29.75 31.62 20.12
CA LEU A 263 -30.75 31.03 21.02
C LEU A 263 -30.36 31.15 22.51
N SER A 264 -29.08 31.01 22.81
CA SER A 264 -28.54 31.10 24.16
C SER A 264 -28.35 32.52 24.67
N LYS A 265 -28.52 33.53 23.81
CA LYS A 265 -28.19 34.94 24.07
C LYS A 265 -26.72 35.12 24.47
N GLY A 266 -25.83 34.36 23.83
CA GLY A 266 -24.38 34.42 24.03
C GLY A 266 -23.88 33.69 25.28
N ALA A 267 -24.62 32.70 25.80
CA ALA A 267 -24.11 31.89 26.90
C ALA A 267 -22.86 31.12 26.47
N PRO A 268 -21.83 31.01 27.33
CA PRO A 268 -20.56 30.40 26.97
C PRO A 268 -20.70 28.90 26.71
N ARG A 269 -20.12 28.44 25.60
CA ARG A 269 -20.01 27.03 25.17
C ARG A 269 -18.63 26.83 24.53
N PRO A 270 -17.98 25.65 24.67
CA PRO A 270 -16.79 25.34 23.89
C PRO A 270 -17.04 25.49 22.39
N ALA A 271 -16.15 26.19 21.68
CA ALA A 271 -16.29 26.40 20.25
C ALA A 271 -16.23 25.06 19.51
N THR A 272 -17.14 24.82 18.56
CA THR A 272 -17.22 23.56 17.80
C THR A 272 -15.92 23.27 17.05
N ARG A 273 -15.19 24.32 16.62
CA ARG A 273 -13.84 24.18 16.04
C ARG A 273 -12.84 23.42 16.89
N THR A 274 -12.97 23.45 18.22
CA THR A 274 -12.06 22.72 19.12
C THR A 274 -12.20 21.20 19.02
N LEU A 275 -13.28 20.70 18.42
CA LEU A 275 -13.51 19.27 18.17
C LEU A 275 -12.88 18.79 16.87
N LEU A 276 -12.46 19.70 15.99
CA LEU A 276 -12.06 19.41 14.62
C LEU A 276 -10.53 19.37 14.51
N PRO A 277 -9.95 18.50 13.66
CA PRO A 277 -8.51 18.44 13.46
C PRO A 277 -7.99 19.74 12.82
N VAL A 278 -6.71 20.03 13.02
CA VAL A 278 -6.02 21.19 12.42
C VAL A 278 -6.23 21.17 10.89
N GLU A 279 -6.49 22.34 10.31
CA GLU A 279 -6.86 22.56 8.91
C GLU A 279 -6.05 21.67 7.95
N SER A 280 -6.76 20.91 7.09
CA SER A 280 -6.10 20.06 6.08
C SER A 280 -5.62 20.87 4.87
N PRO A 281 -4.63 20.38 4.10
CA PRO A 281 -4.21 21.00 2.84
C PRO A 281 -5.38 21.21 1.87
N ASP A 282 -5.28 22.23 1.00
CA ASP A 282 -6.18 22.46 -0.14
C ASP A 282 -6.11 21.27 -1.11
N TRP A 283 -7.27 20.67 -1.40
CA TRP A 283 -7.40 19.53 -2.32
C TRP A 283 -8.34 19.83 -3.49
N SER A 284 -8.45 21.10 -3.86
CA SER A 284 -9.22 21.56 -5.02
C SER A 284 -8.81 20.86 -6.32
N ALA A 285 -9.71 20.92 -7.30
CA ALA A 285 -9.47 20.51 -8.67
C ALA A 285 -8.14 21.05 -9.22
N GLU A 286 -7.88 22.33 -8.98
CA GLU A 286 -6.69 23.04 -9.40
C GLU A 286 -5.44 22.58 -8.64
N ALA A 287 -5.54 22.36 -7.32
CA ALA A 287 -4.44 21.86 -6.51
C ALA A 287 -4.03 20.44 -6.93
N LEU A 288 -4.98 19.55 -7.21
CA LEU A 288 -4.71 18.20 -7.72
C LEU A 288 -4.06 18.24 -9.10
N GLU A 289 -4.55 19.09 -10.01
CA GLU A 289 -3.95 19.24 -11.35
C GLU A 289 -2.51 19.79 -11.26
N ALA A 290 -2.25 20.70 -10.31
CA ALA A 290 -0.93 21.27 -10.06
C ALA A 290 0.10 20.26 -9.51
N LEU A 291 -0.33 19.10 -9.00
CA LEU A 291 0.58 18.01 -8.62
C LEU A 291 1.17 17.28 -9.83
N LEU A 292 0.47 17.28 -10.98
CA LEU A 292 0.98 16.66 -12.21
C LEU A 292 2.18 17.46 -12.72
N LEU A 293 3.23 16.76 -13.14
CA LEU A 293 4.40 17.42 -13.71
C LEU A 293 4.02 18.19 -14.99
N PRO A 294 4.60 19.38 -15.22
CA PRO A 294 4.49 20.08 -16.49
C PRO A 294 4.98 19.22 -17.66
N ASP A 295 4.36 19.36 -18.83
CA ASP A 295 4.65 18.54 -20.01
C ASP A 295 6.13 18.64 -20.44
N THR A 296 6.73 19.82 -20.31
CA THR A 296 8.17 20.05 -20.54
C THR A 296 9.05 19.24 -19.60
N ARG A 297 8.68 19.17 -18.32
CA ARG A 297 9.42 18.40 -17.32
C ARG A 297 9.31 16.89 -17.55
N VAL A 298 8.15 16.42 -18.02
CA VAL A 298 7.99 15.03 -18.45
C VAL A 298 8.85 14.76 -19.67
N GLY A 299 8.87 15.66 -20.66
CA GLY A 299 9.73 15.53 -21.84
C GLY A 299 11.23 15.46 -21.51
N GLU A 300 11.70 16.29 -20.57
CA GLU A 300 13.08 16.23 -20.05
C GLU A 300 13.39 14.88 -19.40
N LEU A 301 12.48 14.39 -18.55
CA LEU A 301 12.65 13.13 -17.82
C LEU A 301 12.73 11.94 -18.78
N LEU A 302 11.90 11.95 -19.82
CA LEU A 302 11.80 10.87 -20.80
C LEU A 302 12.78 11.01 -21.97
N ARG A 303 13.60 12.08 -21.99
CA ARG A 303 14.47 12.45 -23.12
C ARG A 303 13.69 12.60 -24.44
N ALA A 304 12.45 13.04 -24.35
CA ALA A 304 11.52 13.30 -25.44
C ALA A 304 11.03 14.75 -25.34
N PRO A 305 11.82 15.75 -25.78
CA PRO A 305 11.49 17.17 -25.54
C PRO A 305 10.26 17.67 -26.32
N ALA A 306 9.76 16.89 -27.29
CA ALA A 306 8.64 17.26 -28.16
C ALA A 306 7.39 16.37 -27.93
N LEU A 307 7.03 16.14 -26.67
CA LEU A 307 5.77 15.46 -26.33
C LEU A 307 4.58 16.39 -26.59
N ALA A 308 3.64 15.92 -27.40
CA ALA A 308 2.32 16.51 -27.57
C ALA A 308 1.36 15.99 -26.50
N ARG A 309 0.45 16.86 -26.06
CA ARG A 309 -0.64 16.49 -25.15
C ARG A 309 -1.75 15.81 -25.93
N GLU A 310 -2.07 14.57 -25.54
CA GLU A 310 -3.18 13.80 -26.12
C GLU A 310 -4.51 14.20 -25.44
N SER A 311 -4.54 14.16 -24.12
CA SER A 311 -5.76 14.40 -23.34
C SER A 311 -5.47 14.76 -21.88
N VAL A 312 -6.45 15.45 -21.27
CA VAL A 312 -6.61 15.59 -19.81
C VAL A 312 -7.74 14.67 -19.39
N ARG A 313 -7.60 14.00 -18.25
CA ARG A 313 -8.57 13.05 -17.71
C ARG A 313 -8.96 13.42 -16.30
N THR A 314 -10.26 13.33 -16.03
CA THR A 314 -10.85 13.46 -14.70
C THR A 314 -11.57 12.19 -14.23
N SER A 315 -11.61 11.16 -15.08
CA SER A 315 -12.26 9.87 -14.81
C SER A 315 -11.29 8.70 -14.90
N LEU A 316 -11.58 7.68 -14.11
CA LEU A 316 -10.88 6.39 -14.07
C LEU A 316 -10.96 5.68 -15.43
N TYR A 317 -9.98 4.82 -15.72
CA TYR A 317 -9.96 3.98 -16.91
C TYR A 317 -10.86 2.76 -16.73
N ASP A 318 -11.56 2.32 -17.77
CA ASP A 318 -12.34 1.08 -17.77
C ASP A 318 -11.94 0.24 -18.99
N ASP A 319 -10.93 -0.61 -18.80
CA ASP A 319 -10.37 -1.48 -19.84
C ASP A 319 -10.94 -2.91 -19.76
N ALA A 320 -12.05 -3.13 -19.03
CA ALA A 320 -12.62 -4.46 -18.78
C ALA A 320 -13.04 -5.20 -20.06
N SER A 321 -13.39 -4.48 -21.12
CA SER A 321 -13.72 -5.07 -22.42
C SER A 321 -12.49 -5.36 -23.29
N ALA A 322 -11.36 -4.72 -23.01
CA ALA A 322 -10.13 -4.87 -23.78
C ALA A 322 -9.23 -5.98 -23.22
N VAL A 323 -9.15 -6.13 -21.89
CA VAL A 323 -8.29 -7.13 -21.24
C VAL A 323 -9.04 -8.46 -21.12
N HIS A 324 -8.48 -9.54 -21.66
CA HIS A 324 -9.18 -10.82 -21.78
C HIS A 324 -9.28 -11.59 -20.46
N ASP A 325 -8.36 -11.34 -19.54
CA ASP A 325 -8.39 -11.84 -18.17
C ASP A 325 -8.46 -10.66 -17.19
N GLY A 326 -9.63 -10.49 -16.58
CA GLY A 326 -9.93 -9.40 -15.65
C GLY A 326 -8.98 -9.35 -14.44
N ALA A 327 -8.30 -10.44 -14.09
CA ALA A 327 -7.30 -10.44 -13.04
C ALA A 327 -6.18 -9.42 -13.33
N PHE A 328 -5.83 -9.22 -14.61
CA PHE A 328 -4.76 -8.31 -15.05
C PHE A 328 -5.15 -6.84 -15.12
N LEU A 329 -6.43 -6.48 -15.03
CA LEU A 329 -6.85 -5.08 -15.13
C LEU A 329 -6.07 -4.19 -14.17
N GLY A 330 -5.98 -4.61 -12.91
CA GLY A 330 -5.32 -3.84 -11.86
C GLY A 330 -3.83 -3.61 -12.04
N SER A 331 -3.11 -4.34 -12.90
CA SER A 331 -1.71 -4.09 -13.28
C SER A 331 -1.55 -3.52 -14.70
N TYR A 332 -2.55 -3.74 -15.57
CA TYR A 332 -2.55 -3.35 -16.97
C TYR A 332 -2.54 -1.83 -17.18
N ALA A 333 -3.38 -1.05 -16.51
CA ALA A 333 -3.35 0.40 -16.74
C ALA A 333 -3.53 1.18 -15.45
N LEU A 334 -3.03 2.41 -15.41
CA LEU A 334 -3.19 3.26 -14.25
C LEU A 334 -4.67 3.58 -13.96
N THR A 335 -4.99 3.87 -12.70
CA THR A 335 -6.31 4.42 -12.30
C THR A 335 -7.51 3.63 -12.84
N GLN A 336 -7.47 2.30 -12.78
CA GLN A 336 -8.55 1.43 -13.24
C GLN A 336 -9.78 1.51 -12.35
N LYS A 337 -10.94 1.63 -12.96
CA LYS A 337 -12.24 1.60 -12.30
C LYS A 337 -12.40 0.40 -11.38
N SER A 338 -12.05 -0.79 -11.86
CA SER A 338 -12.11 -2.04 -11.08
C SER A 338 -11.20 -2.07 -9.83
N VAL A 339 -10.17 -1.20 -9.77
CA VAL A 339 -9.28 -1.07 -8.62
C VAL A 339 -9.82 -0.09 -7.58
N PHE A 340 -10.42 1.01 -8.04
CA PHE A 340 -10.86 2.11 -7.18
C PHE A 340 -12.34 2.03 -6.80
N ASP A 341 -13.16 1.23 -7.49
CA ASP A 341 -14.58 1.07 -7.15
C ASP A 341 -14.77 0.61 -5.70
N GLY A 342 -15.56 1.35 -4.92
CA GLY A 342 -15.84 1.07 -3.51
C GLY A 342 -14.71 1.46 -2.55
N SER A 343 -13.63 2.09 -3.02
CA SER A 343 -12.53 2.58 -2.17
C SER A 343 -12.79 3.94 -1.52
N GLY A 344 -13.90 4.60 -1.86
CA GLY A 344 -14.19 5.96 -1.41
C GLY A 344 -13.43 7.07 -2.15
N TRP A 345 -12.72 6.77 -3.26
CA TRP A 345 -11.99 7.77 -4.03
C TRP A 345 -12.86 8.99 -4.41
N GLN A 346 -12.26 10.17 -4.47
CA GLN A 346 -13.01 11.44 -4.44
C GLN A 346 -12.87 12.27 -5.71
N ALA A 347 -11.65 12.31 -6.25
CA ALA A 347 -11.30 13.06 -7.45
C ALA A 347 -10.06 12.44 -8.08
N MET A 348 -9.94 12.59 -9.40
CA MET A 348 -8.77 12.14 -10.16
C MET A 348 -8.36 13.25 -11.14
N ARG A 349 -7.05 13.45 -11.31
CA ARG A 349 -6.48 14.27 -12.37
C ARG A 349 -5.42 13.45 -13.08
N GLY A 350 -5.53 13.37 -14.40
CA GLY A 350 -4.60 12.61 -15.23
C GLY A 350 -4.25 13.34 -16.53
N ARG A 351 -3.05 13.08 -17.04
CA ARG A 351 -2.58 13.65 -18.30
C ARG A 351 -1.87 12.60 -19.14
N VAL A 352 -2.19 12.59 -20.42
CA VAL A 352 -1.62 11.68 -21.42
C VAL A 352 -0.77 12.49 -22.41
N LEU A 353 0.47 12.05 -22.61
CA LEU A 353 1.47 12.66 -23.48
C LEU A 353 2.03 11.62 -24.47
N HIS A 354 2.27 12.02 -25.72
CA HIS A 354 2.81 11.18 -26.79
C HIS A 354 3.74 12.00 -27.70
N ASP A 355 4.60 11.37 -28.49
CA ASP A 355 5.42 12.09 -29.47
C ASP A 355 4.58 12.73 -30.58
N ALA A 356 4.97 13.94 -30.99
CA ALA A 356 4.19 14.77 -31.90
C ALA A 356 4.10 14.27 -33.38
N ASP A 357 4.97 13.35 -33.83
CA ASP A 357 5.03 12.92 -35.25
C ASP A 357 5.39 11.42 -35.43
N GLY A 358 4.63 10.68 -36.24
CA GLY A 358 5.05 9.39 -36.85
C GLY A 358 4.77 8.09 -36.07
N GLY A 359 4.11 8.16 -34.92
CA GLY A 359 3.84 7.03 -34.02
C GLY A 359 4.71 7.10 -32.75
N PRO A 360 4.20 6.71 -31.56
CA PRO A 360 4.90 7.01 -30.32
C PRO A 360 6.19 6.21 -30.22
N VAL A 361 7.34 6.90 -30.16
CA VAL A 361 8.61 6.33 -29.66
C VAL A 361 8.50 6.19 -28.14
N VAL A 362 7.76 7.10 -27.50
CA VAL A 362 7.39 7.09 -26.08
C VAL A 362 5.95 7.59 -25.88
N ARG A 363 5.21 6.97 -24.95
CA ARG A 363 3.91 7.43 -24.42
C ARG A 363 3.97 7.49 -22.91
N ALA A 364 3.53 8.59 -22.32
CA ALA A 364 3.57 8.80 -20.88
C ALA A 364 2.20 9.21 -20.33
N ILE A 365 1.85 8.63 -19.20
CA ILE A 365 0.62 8.94 -18.50
C ILE A 365 0.96 9.13 -17.03
N GLN A 366 0.46 10.21 -16.46
CA GLN A 366 0.55 10.49 -15.03
C GLN A 366 -0.84 10.77 -14.50
N ALA A 367 -1.12 10.30 -13.29
CA ALA A 367 -2.34 10.59 -12.60
C ALA A 367 -2.15 10.70 -11.09
N VAL A 368 -2.99 11.52 -10.48
CA VAL A 368 -3.18 11.59 -9.03
C VAL A 368 -4.64 11.32 -8.70
N VAL A 369 -4.90 10.55 -7.65
CA VAL A 369 -6.24 10.24 -7.14
C VAL A 369 -6.32 10.62 -5.68
N LEU A 370 -7.31 11.45 -5.33
CA LEU A 370 -7.61 11.85 -3.97
C LEU A 370 -8.43 10.75 -3.26
N MET A 371 -7.93 10.29 -2.11
CA MET A 371 -8.53 9.28 -1.27
C MET A 371 -9.17 9.89 -0.01
N PRO A 372 -10.12 9.19 0.66
CA PRO A 372 -10.73 9.63 1.90
C PRO A 372 -9.74 9.95 3.02
N SER A 373 -8.68 9.17 3.11
CA SER A 373 -7.67 9.30 4.15
C SER A 373 -6.34 8.72 3.68
N ALA A 374 -5.26 9.02 4.41
CA ALA A 374 -3.97 8.41 4.14
C ALA A 374 -3.99 6.90 4.39
N GLN A 375 -4.79 6.44 5.35
CA GLN A 375 -5.02 5.03 5.60
C GLN A 375 -5.71 4.35 4.42
N ALA A 376 -6.72 5.00 3.80
CA ALA A 376 -7.41 4.46 2.62
C ALA A 376 -6.47 4.37 1.41
N ALA A 377 -5.64 5.40 1.17
CA ALA A 377 -4.62 5.36 0.12
C ALA A 377 -3.60 4.23 0.36
N GLY A 378 -3.05 4.12 1.58
CA GLY A 378 -2.13 3.05 1.94
C GLY A 378 -2.75 1.66 1.80
N ALA A 379 -4.01 1.49 2.22
CA ALA A 379 -4.74 0.23 2.11
C ALA A 379 -4.98 -0.17 0.64
N LEU A 380 -5.35 0.78 -0.22
CA LEU A 380 -5.54 0.51 -1.66
C LEU A 380 -4.22 0.06 -2.30
N LEU A 381 -3.12 0.76 -2.03
CA LEU A 381 -1.79 0.36 -2.53
C LEU A 381 -1.41 -1.04 -2.03
N ALA A 382 -1.56 -1.28 -0.72
CA ALA A 382 -1.25 -2.58 -0.11
C ALA A 382 -2.09 -3.72 -0.70
N ALA A 383 -3.35 -3.47 -1.06
CA ALA A 383 -4.23 -4.44 -1.70
C ALA A 383 -3.77 -4.80 -3.13
N GLN A 384 -3.13 -3.87 -3.85
CA GLN A 384 -2.60 -4.15 -5.19
C GLN A 384 -1.33 -5.00 -5.16
N ALA A 385 -0.50 -4.89 -4.13
CA ALA A 385 0.78 -5.59 -4.03
C ALA A 385 0.70 -7.12 -4.28
N PRO A 386 -0.17 -7.89 -3.60
CA PRO A 386 -0.27 -9.33 -3.84
C PRO A 386 -0.88 -9.69 -5.21
N LEU A 387 -1.69 -8.81 -5.81
CA LEU A 387 -2.25 -9.01 -7.15
C LEU A 387 -1.14 -8.91 -8.20
N TRP A 388 -0.34 -7.85 -8.13
CA TRP A 388 0.77 -7.64 -9.06
C TRP A 388 1.86 -8.71 -8.87
N GLN A 389 2.08 -9.16 -7.64
CA GLN A 389 3.06 -10.22 -7.36
C GLN A 389 2.69 -11.56 -8.03
N ARG A 390 1.39 -11.89 -8.11
CA ARG A 390 0.94 -13.09 -8.83
C ARG A 390 1.09 -12.98 -10.35
N GLN A 391 1.15 -11.76 -10.86
CA GLN A 391 1.26 -11.48 -12.29
C GLN A 391 2.71 -11.36 -12.74
N ALA A 392 3.65 -11.17 -11.82
CA ALA A 392 5.08 -11.16 -12.13
C ALA A 392 5.49 -12.47 -12.84
N GLY A 393 6.06 -12.35 -14.04
CA GLY A 393 6.42 -13.49 -14.89
C GLY A 393 5.27 -14.13 -15.67
N ALA A 394 4.02 -13.69 -15.46
CA ALA A 394 2.87 -14.21 -16.19
C ALA A 394 2.67 -13.51 -17.54
N MET A 395 1.99 -14.19 -18.46
CA MET A 395 1.57 -13.62 -19.73
C MET A 395 0.11 -13.18 -19.67
N MET A 396 -0.21 -12.12 -20.40
CA MET A 396 -1.56 -11.60 -20.54
C MET A 396 -1.83 -11.24 -21.99
N SER A 397 -3.09 -11.08 -22.36
CA SER A 397 -3.47 -10.55 -23.67
C SER A 397 -4.62 -9.56 -23.60
N PHE A 398 -4.63 -8.61 -24.52
CA PHE A 398 -5.66 -7.61 -24.66
C PHE A 398 -5.96 -7.34 -26.13
N SER A 399 -7.13 -6.78 -26.40
CA SER A 399 -7.52 -6.31 -27.73
C SER A 399 -7.06 -4.88 -27.93
N SER A 400 -6.37 -4.63 -29.06
CA SER A 400 -6.05 -3.30 -29.57
C SER A 400 -6.63 -3.18 -30.97
N GLY A 401 -7.81 -2.57 -31.09
CA GLY A 401 -8.62 -2.66 -32.30
C GLY A 401 -9.03 -4.11 -32.57
N GLU A 402 -8.79 -4.61 -33.79
CA GLU A 402 -9.04 -6.02 -34.16
C GLU A 402 -7.89 -6.96 -33.77
N GLN A 403 -6.75 -6.42 -33.35
CA GLN A 403 -5.56 -7.21 -33.05
C GLN A 403 -5.56 -7.69 -31.59
N ARG A 404 -5.17 -8.95 -31.39
CA ARG A 404 -4.83 -9.49 -30.07
C ARG A 404 -3.35 -9.24 -29.81
N VAL A 405 -3.06 -8.46 -28.77
CA VAL A 405 -1.69 -8.18 -28.32
C VAL A 405 -1.41 -9.03 -27.08
N VAL A 406 -0.22 -9.63 -27.04
CA VAL A 406 0.25 -10.48 -25.94
C VAL A 406 1.41 -9.81 -25.25
N ASN A 407 1.37 -9.71 -23.92
CA ASN A 407 2.42 -9.12 -23.12
C ASN A 407 2.90 -10.10 -22.03
N SER A 408 4.20 -10.10 -21.76
CA SER A 408 4.80 -10.81 -20.63
C SER A 408 5.18 -9.83 -19.52
N TYR A 409 4.80 -10.11 -18.28
CA TYR A 409 5.19 -9.29 -17.13
C TYR A 409 6.61 -9.62 -16.65
N GLY A 410 7.37 -8.58 -16.36
CA GLY A 410 8.63 -8.68 -15.64
C GLY A 410 8.44 -8.88 -14.13
N PRO A 411 9.54 -8.87 -13.36
CA PRO A 411 9.48 -8.91 -11.90
C PRO A 411 8.71 -7.71 -11.32
N LEU A 412 8.01 -7.94 -10.21
CA LEU A 412 7.45 -6.86 -9.40
C LEU A 412 8.57 -6.19 -8.59
N VAL A 413 8.57 -4.86 -8.55
CA VAL A 413 9.25 -4.09 -7.52
C VAL A 413 8.23 -3.62 -6.50
N ASN A 414 8.43 -4.02 -5.25
CA ASN A 414 7.61 -3.62 -4.12
C ASN A 414 8.52 -3.15 -2.99
N THR A 415 8.42 -1.86 -2.66
CA THR A 415 9.20 -1.23 -1.59
C THR A 415 8.38 -0.99 -0.33
N GLY A 416 7.11 -1.43 -0.32
CA GLY A 416 6.13 -1.16 0.73
C GLY A 416 5.32 0.11 0.48
N ASP A 417 5.94 1.16 -0.06
CA ASP A 417 5.29 2.44 -0.37
C ASP A 417 5.23 2.73 -1.88
N MET A 418 5.91 1.97 -2.72
CA MET A 418 5.81 2.00 -4.19
C MET A 418 5.73 0.58 -4.75
N LEU A 419 4.79 0.39 -5.69
CA LEU A 419 4.70 -0.76 -6.56
C LEU A 419 5.11 -0.37 -7.98
N ALA A 420 5.94 -1.16 -8.63
CA ALA A 420 6.28 -0.96 -10.03
C ALA A 420 6.45 -2.28 -10.77
N ILE A 421 5.93 -2.33 -12.00
CA ILE A 421 5.99 -3.54 -12.82
C ILE A 421 6.12 -3.16 -14.30
N ASN A 422 6.88 -3.97 -15.03
CA ASN A 422 7.10 -3.82 -16.46
C ASN A 422 6.35 -4.93 -17.20
N ARG A 423 5.85 -4.62 -18.39
CA ARG A 423 5.35 -5.62 -19.33
C ARG A 423 5.95 -5.41 -20.71
N PHE A 424 6.25 -6.51 -21.38
CA PHE A 424 6.96 -6.55 -22.64
C PHE A 424 6.04 -7.14 -23.70
N GLU A 425 5.93 -6.47 -24.83
CA GLU A 425 5.05 -6.87 -25.93
C GLU A 425 5.69 -7.98 -26.77
N GLU A 426 4.95 -9.07 -26.98
CA GLU A 426 5.37 -10.17 -27.83
C GLU A 426 5.45 -9.71 -29.28
N GLY A 427 6.60 -9.91 -29.94
CA GLY A 427 6.84 -9.41 -31.29
C GLY A 427 6.85 -7.88 -31.41
N GLY A 428 6.71 -7.16 -30.29
CA GLY A 428 6.67 -5.70 -30.25
C GLY A 428 8.03 -5.05 -30.42
N ASN A 429 9.02 -5.72 -31.02
CA ASN A 429 10.37 -5.21 -31.29
C ASN A 429 10.97 -4.42 -30.11
N GLY A 430 10.86 -4.97 -28.89
CA GLY A 430 11.35 -4.35 -27.65
C GLY A 430 10.44 -3.30 -27.00
N TRP A 431 9.16 -3.20 -27.41
CA TRP A 431 8.19 -2.33 -26.73
C TRP A 431 7.99 -2.79 -25.29
N VAL A 432 8.21 -1.85 -24.36
CA VAL A 432 7.99 -2.06 -22.94
C VAL A 432 6.99 -1.02 -22.44
N THR A 433 6.08 -1.47 -21.57
CA THR A 433 5.22 -0.58 -20.79
C THR A 433 5.53 -0.77 -19.32
N GLN A 434 5.86 0.33 -18.65
CA GLN A 434 6.22 0.41 -17.25
C GLN A 434 5.07 1.06 -16.50
N ARG A 435 4.77 0.57 -15.31
CA ARG A 435 3.79 1.20 -14.42
C ARG A 435 4.38 1.34 -13.04
N ALA A 436 4.04 2.44 -12.37
CA ALA A 436 4.41 2.70 -10.99
C ALA A 436 3.24 3.34 -10.24
N MET A 437 2.92 2.81 -9.06
CA MET A 437 1.87 3.28 -8.17
C MET A 437 2.44 3.50 -6.76
N THR A 438 2.14 4.64 -6.15
CA THR A 438 2.56 4.99 -4.77
C THR A 438 1.48 5.76 -4.04
N ALA A 439 1.49 5.69 -2.71
CA ALA A 439 0.60 6.46 -1.85
C ALA A 439 1.41 7.49 -1.05
N VAL A 440 1.00 8.77 -1.07
CA VAL A 440 1.59 9.84 -0.26
C VAL A 440 0.47 10.65 0.39
N GLY A 441 0.38 10.59 1.71
CA GLY A 441 -0.78 11.14 2.42
C GLY A 441 -2.06 10.56 1.84
N ARG A 442 -3.00 11.42 1.45
CA ARG A 442 -4.29 11.04 0.84
C ARG A 442 -4.23 10.81 -0.67
N ILE A 443 -3.06 10.94 -1.29
CA ILE A 443 -2.92 10.90 -2.74
C ILE A 443 -2.35 9.56 -3.18
N ILE A 444 -3.04 8.88 -4.09
CA ILE A 444 -2.42 7.85 -4.93
C ILE A 444 -1.82 8.53 -6.14
N VAL A 445 -0.53 8.34 -6.37
CA VAL A 445 0.15 8.70 -7.61
C VAL A 445 0.29 7.43 -8.43
N ASP A 446 -0.25 7.41 -9.65
CA ASP A 446 -0.20 6.27 -10.56
C ASP A 446 0.28 6.74 -11.94
N THR A 447 1.31 6.09 -12.45
CA THR A 447 2.02 6.54 -13.64
C THR A 447 2.33 5.36 -14.54
N GLN A 448 2.34 5.61 -15.84
CA GLN A 448 2.65 4.62 -16.85
C GLN A 448 3.48 5.24 -17.96
N VAL A 449 4.54 4.55 -18.38
CA VAL A 449 5.41 4.99 -19.47
C VAL A 449 5.63 3.80 -20.41
N ALA A 450 5.35 3.96 -21.69
CA ALA A 450 5.59 2.97 -22.73
C ALA A 450 6.57 3.52 -23.78
N GLY A 451 7.43 2.68 -24.36
CA GLY A 451 8.32 3.15 -25.43
C GLY A 451 9.42 2.17 -25.87
N ARG A 452 10.28 2.62 -26.81
CA ARG A 452 11.41 1.88 -27.39
C ARG A 452 12.66 2.77 -27.58
N PRO A 453 13.85 2.38 -27.07
CA PRO A 453 14.07 1.64 -25.83
C PRO A 453 13.79 2.56 -24.63
N ALA A 454 13.04 2.07 -23.64
CA ALA A 454 12.76 2.83 -22.42
C ALA A 454 13.60 2.30 -21.25
N ALA A 455 14.33 3.18 -20.56
CA ALA A 455 15.05 2.82 -19.33
C ALA A 455 14.05 2.25 -18.30
N PRO A 456 14.35 1.15 -17.58
CA PRO A 456 13.36 0.34 -16.83
C PRO A 456 12.66 1.05 -15.66
N THR A 457 13.00 2.30 -15.39
CA THR A 457 12.64 3.06 -14.19
C THR A 457 11.82 4.33 -14.47
N LEU A 458 11.48 4.65 -15.72
CA LEU A 458 10.90 5.95 -16.08
C LEU A 458 9.56 6.22 -15.41
N ALA A 459 8.68 5.21 -15.30
CA ALA A 459 7.42 5.36 -14.56
C ALA A 459 7.67 5.65 -13.07
N VAL A 460 8.61 4.95 -12.42
CA VAL A 460 8.96 5.24 -11.02
C VAL A 460 9.55 6.62 -10.84
N GLN A 461 10.42 7.08 -11.75
CA GLN A 461 10.97 8.43 -11.69
C GLN A 461 9.87 9.49 -11.81
N LEU A 462 8.88 9.26 -12.68
CA LEU A 462 7.73 10.13 -12.84
C LEU A 462 6.88 10.14 -11.56
N ALA A 463 6.59 8.98 -10.99
CA ALA A 463 5.81 8.87 -9.76
C ALA A 463 6.54 9.49 -8.56
N ASP A 464 7.85 9.26 -8.39
CA ASP A 464 8.65 9.88 -7.32
C ASP A 464 8.68 11.40 -7.44
N ALA A 465 8.76 11.94 -8.67
CA ALA A 465 8.76 13.38 -8.91
C ALA A 465 7.41 14.02 -8.58
N ILE A 466 6.28 13.37 -8.90
CA ILE A 466 4.94 13.83 -8.51
C ILE A 466 4.75 13.71 -6.99
N ALA A 467 5.14 12.57 -6.42
CA ALA A 467 5.07 12.29 -4.98
C ALA A 467 5.79 13.34 -4.13
N ALA A 468 6.93 13.85 -4.62
CA ALA A 468 7.70 14.90 -3.94
C ALA A 468 6.96 16.26 -3.89
N GLY A 469 6.01 16.51 -4.79
CA GLY A 469 5.17 17.70 -4.80
C GLY A 469 3.95 17.62 -3.86
N VAL A 470 3.64 16.45 -3.30
CA VAL A 470 2.48 16.25 -2.43
C VAL A 470 2.74 16.89 -1.05
N PRO A 471 1.83 17.72 -0.51
CA PRO A 471 1.96 18.29 0.83
C PRO A 471 2.16 17.22 1.91
N GLY A 472 3.17 17.39 2.76
CA GLY A 472 3.49 16.45 3.83
C GLY A 472 4.37 15.26 3.44
N ALA A 473 4.94 15.22 2.22
CA ALA A 473 5.85 14.17 1.76
C ALA A 473 7.24 14.14 2.46
N GLY A 474 7.44 14.90 3.53
CA GLY A 474 8.72 15.04 4.23
C GLY A 474 9.21 13.71 4.81
N GLY A 475 10.30 13.16 4.24
CA GLY A 475 10.98 11.96 4.75
C GLY A 475 11.08 10.80 3.76
N ARG A 476 10.37 10.84 2.62
CA ARG A 476 10.42 9.77 1.62
C ARG A 476 11.75 9.82 0.83
N ARG A 477 12.53 8.73 0.86
CA ARG A 477 13.70 8.55 -0.02
C ARG A 477 13.23 8.00 -1.37
N GLY A 478 13.79 8.51 -2.47
CA GLY A 478 13.46 8.05 -3.82
C GLY A 478 13.79 6.57 -4.03
N THR A 479 12.95 5.87 -4.81
CA THR A 479 12.94 4.40 -4.94
C THR A 479 13.73 3.90 -6.17
N ARG A 480 14.81 4.63 -6.52
CA ARG A 480 15.48 4.48 -7.84
C ARG A 480 16.29 3.18 -8.00
N ASP A 481 16.77 2.59 -6.92
CA ASP A 481 17.77 1.51 -6.95
C ASP A 481 17.23 0.10 -7.32
N PRO A 482 16.05 -0.34 -6.82
CA PRO A 482 15.60 -1.73 -7.03
C PRO A 482 15.20 -2.07 -8.47
N LEU A 483 14.76 -1.10 -9.28
CA LEU A 483 14.37 -1.34 -10.68
C LEU A 483 15.55 -1.37 -11.65
N ALA A 484 16.71 -0.80 -11.26
CA ALA A 484 17.95 -0.93 -12.04
C ALA A 484 18.47 -2.38 -12.07
N LEU A 485 17.94 -3.25 -11.19
CA LEU A 485 18.24 -4.67 -11.12
C LEU A 485 17.37 -5.54 -12.04
N GLN A 486 16.37 -4.97 -12.73
CA GLN A 486 15.65 -5.75 -13.74
C GLN A 486 16.61 -6.06 -14.89
N PRO A 487 16.69 -7.33 -15.34
CA PRO A 487 17.53 -7.66 -16.48
C PRO A 487 17.03 -6.87 -17.67
N ALA A 488 17.85 -5.93 -18.16
CA ALA A 488 17.64 -5.39 -19.48
C ALA A 488 17.82 -6.59 -20.43
N PRO A 489 16.79 -7.01 -21.17
CA PRO A 489 17.00 -8.01 -22.20
C PRO A 489 18.10 -7.51 -23.13
N VAL A 490 18.86 -8.42 -23.76
CA VAL A 490 19.75 -8.06 -24.89
C VAL A 490 19.00 -7.08 -25.77
N GLU A 491 19.50 -5.84 -25.80
CA GLU A 491 18.84 -4.76 -26.53
C GLU A 491 18.67 -5.20 -27.97
N VAL A 492 17.55 -4.83 -28.58
CA VAL A 492 17.21 -5.21 -29.94
C VAL A 492 18.32 -4.85 -30.94
N ALA A 493 19.00 -3.72 -30.73
CA ALA A 493 20.16 -3.30 -31.51
C ALA A 493 21.40 -4.18 -31.27
N ALA A 494 21.59 -4.66 -30.03
CA ALA A 494 22.68 -5.60 -29.73
C ALA A 494 22.43 -6.97 -30.36
N ALA A 495 21.18 -7.42 -30.45
CA ALA A 495 20.82 -8.68 -31.13
C ALA A 495 21.19 -8.67 -32.62
N GLU A 496 21.04 -7.53 -33.30
CA GLU A 496 21.44 -7.36 -34.69
C GLU A 496 22.96 -7.40 -34.85
N ALA A 497 23.70 -6.75 -33.94
CA ALA A 497 25.16 -6.75 -33.93
C ALA A 497 25.79 -8.14 -33.66
N LEU A 498 25.03 -9.09 -33.11
CA LEU A 498 25.47 -10.48 -32.93
C LEU A 498 25.53 -11.26 -34.26
N LEU A 499 24.73 -10.86 -35.25
CA LEU A 499 24.69 -11.56 -36.53
C LEU A 499 25.96 -11.25 -37.35
N PRO A 500 26.66 -12.27 -37.88
CA PRO A 500 27.95 -12.05 -38.52
C PRO A 500 27.81 -11.28 -39.83
N THR A 501 28.80 -10.44 -40.16
CA THR A 501 28.94 -9.87 -41.50
C THR A 501 29.18 -10.96 -42.55
N ALA A 502 29.01 -10.63 -43.83
CA ALA A 502 29.27 -11.55 -44.93
C ALA A 502 30.70 -12.11 -44.90
N GLU A 503 31.71 -11.27 -44.62
CA GLU A 503 33.10 -11.70 -44.53
C GLU A 503 33.32 -12.67 -43.37
N ARG A 504 32.73 -12.37 -42.20
CA ARG A 504 32.85 -13.24 -41.03
C ARG A 504 32.13 -14.57 -41.25
N ALA A 505 30.96 -14.55 -41.88
CA ALA A 505 30.22 -15.74 -42.26
C ALA A 505 31.02 -16.61 -43.24
N ALA A 506 31.58 -16.01 -44.30
CA ALA A 506 32.45 -16.70 -45.26
C ALA A 506 33.65 -17.37 -44.58
N ALA A 507 34.30 -16.69 -43.64
CA ALA A 507 35.41 -17.25 -42.88
C ALA A 507 34.99 -18.41 -41.96
N LEU A 508 33.79 -18.33 -41.35
CA LEU A 508 33.26 -19.38 -40.46
C LEU A 508 32.83 -20.64 -41.21
N THR A 509 32.31 -20.47 -42.42
CA THR A 509 31.80 -21.59 -43.23
C THR A 509 32.81 -22.13 -44.25
N GLY A 510 33.88 -21.37 -44.53
CA GLY A 510 34.84 -21.69 -45.59
C GLY A 510 34.27 -21.44 -46.99
N THR A 511 33.30 -20.56 -47.13
CA THR A 511 32.59 -20.30 -48.39
C THR A 511 32.74 -18.82 -48.78
N PRO A 512 33.75 -18.49 -49.60
CA PRO A 512 33.92 -17.12 -50.09
C PRO A 512 32.75 -16.73 -51.01
N GLY A 513 32.46 -15.43 -51.10
CA GLY A 513 31.43 -14.91 -52.00
C GLY A 513 30.01 -14.96 -51.45
N LEU A 514 29.81 -15.27 -50.16
CA LEU A 514 28.53 -15.04 -49.49
C LEU A 514 28.18 -13.55 -49.53
N VAL A 515 26.95 -13.25 -49.95
CA VAL A 515 26.39 -11.89 -49.97
C VAL A 515 25.24 -11.84 -48.96
N LEU A 516 25.22 -10.79 -48.15
CA LEU A 516 24.15 -10.55 -47.17
C LEU A 516 22.95 -9.90 -47.88
N ASP A 517 21.78 -10.53 -47.74
CA ASP A 517 20.49 -9.97 -48.14
C ASP A 517 20.00 -8.95 -47.08
N ALA A 518 18.95 -8.19 -47.39
CA ALA A 518 18.36 -7.26 -46.43
C ALA A 518 17.96 -7.97 -45.12
N PRO A 519 18.25 -7.39 -43.95
CA PRO A 519 17.90 -8.00 -42.68
C PRO A 519 16.37 -8.09 -42.51
N VAL A 520 15.92 -9.15 -41.85
CA VAL A 520 14.50 -9.41 -41.58
C VAL A 520 14.25 -9.29 -40.08
N THR A 521 13.21 -8.53 -39.72
CA THR A 521 12.84 -8.24 -38.31
C THR A 521 11.49 -8.85 -37.91
N ALA A 522 10.94 -9.73 -38.72
CA ALA A 522 9.71 -10.48 -38.46
C ALA A 522 9.98 -11.98 -38.54
N LEU A 523 9.17 -12.76 -37.82
CA LEU A 523 9.19 -14.21 -37.95
C LEU A 523 8.60 -14.61 -39.32
N TYR A 524 9.11 -15.68 -39.90
CA TYR A 524 8.58 -16.26 -41.13
C TYR A 524 7.33 -17.07 -40.84
N ASP A 525 6.46 -17.24 -41.83
CA ASP A 525 5.34 -18.18 -41.76
C ASP A 525 5.36 -19.09 -42.98
N ASP A 526 6.09 -20.19 -42.84
CA ASP A 526 6.20 -21.22 -43.87
C ASP A 526 5.20 -22.37 -43.63
N SER A 527 4.16 -22.16 -42.82
CA SER A 527 3.15 -23.18 -42.49
C SER A 527 2.48 -23.79 -43.72
N ALA A 528 2.29 -23.01 -44.77
CA ALA A 528 1.70 -23.46 -46.03
C ALA A 528 2.62 -24.37 -46.86
N GLN A 529 3.93 -24.44 -46.56
CA GLN A 529 4.88 -25.29 -47.27
C GLN A 529 4.86 -26.75 -46.78
N LEU A 530 4.30 -26.98 -45.59
CA LEU A 530 4.26 -28.29 -44.96
C LEU A 530 2.84 -28.90 -44.98
N PRO A 531 2.74 -30.24 -45.04
CA PRO A 531 1.48 -30.93 -44.78
C PRO A 531 0.88 -30.55 -43.42
N ALA A 532 -0.46 -30.53 -43.34
CA ALA A 532 -1.15 -30.18 -42.10
C ALA A 532 -0.72 -31.08 -40.93
N GLY A 533 -0.33 -30.46 -39.81
CA GLY A 533 0.12 -31.15 -38.60
C GLY A 533 1.61 -31.44 -38.53
N GLU A 534 2.38 -31.14 -39.60
CA GLU A 534 3.83 -31.22 -39.56
C GLU A 534 4.44 -30.06 -38.73
N PRO A 535 5.34 -30.34 -37.76
CA PRO A 535 5.98 -29.31 -36.96
C PRO A 535 6.97 -28.47 -37.80
N LEU A 536 6.86 -27.15 -37.67
CA LEU A 536 7.70 -26.18 -38.38
C LEU A 536 9.10 -26.02 -37.79
N ASP A 537 9.27 -26.23 -36.48
CA ASP A 537 10.50 -25.97 -35.77
C ASP A 537 11.70 -26.81 -36.23
N PRO A 538 11.63 -28.13 -36.50
CA PRO A 538 12.74 -28.87 -37.12
C PRO A 538 12.89 -28.58 -38.63
N TRP A 539 11.89 -27.98 -39.27
CA TRP A 539 11.86 -27.69 -40.71
C TRP A 539 12.56 -26.37 -41.05
N ALA A 540 11.97 -25.23 -40.68
CA ALA A 540 12.50 -23.90 -41.00
C ALA A 540 12.78 -23.05 -39.74
N LEU A 541 13.71 -22.09 -39.85
CA LEU A 541 14.08 -21.23 -38.73
C LEU A 541 13.10 -20.07 -38.49
N ALA A 542 13.09 -19.53 -37.26
CA ALA A 542 12.40 -18.29 -36.91
C ALA A 542 10.92 -18.23 -37.35
N GLN A 543 10.17 -19.28 -37.06
CA GLN A 543 8.79 -19.46 -37.53
C GLN A 543 7.75 -18.88 -36.57
N LEU A 544 6.78 -18.13 -37.10
CA LEU A 544 5.72 -17.46 -36.36
C LEU A 544 4.91 -18.45 -35.52
N PRO A 545 4.43 -19.60 -36.04
CA PRO A 545 3.67 -20.57 -35.23
C PRO A 545 4.49 -21.23 -34.12
N VAL A 546 5.83 -21.22 -34.22
CA VAL A 546 6.73 -21.80 -33.20
C VAL A 546 6.90 -20.86 -32.02
N TYR A 547 6.97 -19.56 -32.29
CA TYR A 547 7.26 -18.54 -31.27
C TYR A 547 6.02 -17.80 -30.77
N THR A 548 4.87 -17.92 -31.43
CA THR A 548 3.60 -17.36 -30.95
C THR A 548 3.26 -17.89 -29.56
N GLY A 549 3.00 -16.99 -28.61
CA GLY A 549 2.68 -17.34 -27.23
C GLY A 549 3.90 -17.74 -26.38
N THR A 550 5.12 -17.58 -26.88
CA THR A 550 6.35 -17.83 -26.11
C THR A 550 6.86 -16.59 -25.36
N GLY A 551 6.28 -15.42 -25.63
CA GLY A 551 6.74 -14.15 -25.04
C GLY A 551 8.03 -13.61 -25.66
N TYR A 552 8.39 -14.01 -26.88
CA TYR A 552 9.54 -13.45 -27.61
C TYR A 552 9.35 -11.93 -27.84
N LEU A 553 10.41 -11.14 -27.70
CA LEU A 553 10.33 -9.68 -27.78
C LEU A 553 10.69 -9.13 -29.16
N ALA A 554 11.65 -9.77 -29.81
CA ALA A 554 12.16 -9.36 -31.11
C ALA A 554 12.85 -10.54 -31.80
N VAL A 555 12.91 -10.46 -33.13
CA VAL A 555 13.74 -11.34 -33.95
C VAL A 555 14.64 -10.49 -34.85
N ARG A 556 15.88 -10.94 -35.04
CA ARG A 556 16.81 -10.42 -36.04
C ARG A 556 17.29 -11.58 -36.88
N THR A 557 17.06 -11.54 -38.18
CA THR A 557 17.46 -12.60 -39.09
C THR A 557 18.27 -12.06 -40.26
N HIS A 558 19.42 -12.68 -40.51
CA HIS A 558 20.24 -12.47 -41.70
C HIS A 558 20.10 -13.69 -42.62
N LYS A 559 19.92 -13.41 -43.91
CA LYS A 559 20.03 -14.39 -44.98
C LYS A 559 21.25 -14.04 -45.81
N LEU A 560 22.12 -15.02 -46.02
CA LEU A 560 23.27 -14.92 -46.91
C LEU A 560 23.12 -15.93 -48.04
N SER A 561 23.52 -15.52 -49.24
CA SER A 561 23.42 -16.35 -50.43
C SER A 561 24.73 -16.37 -51.20
N VAL A 562 25.03 -17.51 -51.85
CA VAL A 562 26.14 -17.63 -52.79
C VAL A 562 25.73 -18.53 -53.95
N PRO A 563 25.89 -18.09 -55.21
CA PRO A 563 25.68 -18.94 -56.37
C PRO A 563 26.67 -20.10 -56.40
N VAL A 564 26.24 -21.26 -56.89
CA VAL A 564 27.12 -22.42 -57.11
C VAL A 564 27.09 -22.87 -58.57
N ASP A 565 28.23 -23.39 -59.03
CA ASP A 565 28.39 -23.93 -60.37
C ASP A 565 27.36 -25.04 -60.62
N GLY A 566 26.67 -24.97 -61.76
CA GLY A 566 25.56 -25.88 -62.09
C GLY A 566 24.15 -25.32 -61.82
N GLY A 567 24.02 -24.04 -61.42
CA GLY A 567 22.74 -23.31 -61.45
C GLY A 567 21.96 -23.26 -60.13
N GLY A 568 22.60 -23.56 -58.99
CA GLY A 568 21.98 -23.49 -57.66
C GLY A 568 22.44 -22.28 -56.83
N THR A 569 21.82 -22.06 -55.68
CA THR A 569 22.26 -21.06 -54.68
C THR A 569 22.34 -21.70 -53.31
N HIS A 570 23.52 -21.69 -52.69
CA HIS A 570 23.63 -22.07 -51.28
C HIS A 570 23.13 -20.92 -50.40
N LEU A 571 22.30 -21.25 -49.41
CA LEU A 571 21.76 -20.29 -48.46
C LEU A 571 22.27 -20.57 -47.06
N LEU A 572 22.61 -19.51 -46.34
CA LEU A 572 22.97 -19.53 -44.93
C LEU A 572 22.14 -18.50 -44.19
N PHE A 573 21.48 -18.91 -43.12
CA PHE A 573 20.68 -18.04 -42.29
C PHE A 573 21.21 -18.06 -40.86
N GLY A 574 21.16 -16.91 -40.21
CA GLY A 574 21.32 -16.76 -38.76
C GLY A 574 20.20 -15.92 -38.22
N SER A 575 19.59 -16.34 -37.12
CA SER A 575 18.55 -15.60 -36.43
C SER A 575 18.81 -15.54 -34.94
N VAL A 576 18.51 -14.39 -34.33
CA VAL A 576 18.55 -14.15 -32.90
C VAL A 576 17.15 -13.77 -32.44
N ILE A 577 16.53 -14.64 -31.63
CA ILE A 577 15.23 -14.43 -31.00
C ILE A 577 15.48 -14.00 -29.56
N VAL A 578 15.00 -12.81 -29.21
CA VAL A 578 15.23 -12.17 -27.91
C VAL A 578 14.06 -12.44 -26.98
N PHE A 579 14.35 -12.83 -25.74
CA PHE A 579 13.36 -13.00 -24.68
C PHE A 579 13.63 -12.06 -23.50
N ALA A 580 12.60 -11.80 -22.68
CA ALA A 580 12.75 -10.98 -21.48
C ALA A 580 13.74 -11.58 -20.45
N THR A 581 13.84 -12.91 -20.37
CA THR A 581 14.69 -13.60 -19.39
C THR A 581 15.37 -14.85 -19.98
N PRO A 582 16.50 -15.30 -19.41
CA PRO A 582 17.10 -16.59 -19.75
C PRO A 582 16.16 -17.78 -19.56
N ALA A 583 15.32 -17.75 -18.53
CA ALA A 583 14.35 -18.80 -18.25
C ALA A 583 13.30 -18.92 -19.37
N ALA A 584 12.82 -17.80 -19.90
CA ALA A 584 11.88 -17.78 -21.02
C ALA A 584 12.51 -18.35 -22.30
N ALA A 585 13.74 -17.95 -22.63
CA ALA A 585 14.47 -18.51 -23.77
C ALA A 585 14.69 -20.02 -23.61
N ALA A 586 15.09 -20.48 -22.41
CA ALA A 586 15.26 -21.89 -22.12
C ALA A 586 13.95 -22.69 -22.23
N ALA A 587 12.83 -22.12 -21.76
CA ALA A 587 11.51 -22.73 -21.89
C ALA A 587 11.07 -22.86 -23.36
N ALA A 588 11.31 -21.83 -24.18
CA ALA A 588 11.04 -21.87 -25.61
C ALA A 588 11.85 -22.96 -26.34
N LEU A 589 13.14 -23.13 -26.01
CA LEU A 589 13.95 -24.23 -26.54
C LEU A 589 13.43 -25.60 -26.07
N ALA A 590 13.07 -25.71 -24.79
CA ALA A 590 12.54 -26.96 -24.24
C ALA A 590 11.23 -27.39 -24.91
N ALA A 591 10.36 -26.44 -25.24
CA ALA A 591 9.09 -26.69 -25.91
C ALA A 591 9.25 -27.28 -27.33
N GLN A 592 10.37 -26.99 -28.02
CA GLN A 592 10.66 -27.51 -29.35
C GLN A 592 11.18 -28.97 -29.32
N ARG A 593 11.82 -29.40 -28.22
CA ARG A 593 12.48 -30.73 -28.14
C ARG A 593 11.60 -31.92 -28.57
N PRO A 594 10.31 -32.02 -28.20
CA PRO A 594 9.46 -33.13 -28.63
C PRO A 594 9.31 -33.21 -30.15
N ASN A 595 9.15 -32.07 -30.82
CA ASN A 595 8.99 -32.01 -32.28
C ASN A 595 10.28 -32.43 -33.00
N TRP A 596 11.44 -31.96 -32.52
CA TRP A 596 12.75 -32.34 -33.08
C TRP A 596 13.04 -33.83 -32.90
N ARG A 597 12.73 -34.41 -31.74
CA ARG A 597 12.87 -35.86 -31.51
C ARG A 597 11.91 -36.67 -32.38
N GLY A 598 10.68 -36.20 -32.52
CA GLY A 598 9.65 -36.84 -33.35
C GLY A 598 9.93 -36.76 -34.86
N ALA A 599 10.75 -35.79 -35.30
CA ALA A 599 11.12 -35.65 -36.70
C ALA A 599 12.12 -36.71 -37.17
N VAL A 600 13.00 -37.21 -36.30
CA VAL A 600 14.11 -38.11 -36.66
C VAL A 600 13.63 -39.32 -37.48
N GLY A 601 14.21 -39.50 -38.67
CA GLY A 601 13.90 -40.61 -39.58
C GLY A 601 12.56 -40.49 -40.30
N ARG A 602 11.76 -39.44 -40.05
CA ARG A 602 10.47 -39.23 -40.70
C ARG A 602 10.64 -38.68 -42.12
N LEU A 603 9.72 -39.07 -42.99
CA LEU A 603 9.59 -38.56 -44.35
C LEU A 603 8.57 -37.42 -44.40
N VAL A 604 8.90 -36.34 -45.11
CA VAL A 604 8.00 -35.22 -45.36
C VAL A 604 8.02 -34.91 -46.85
N THR A 605 6.84 -34.76 -47.45
CA THR A 605 6.69 -34.36 -48.85
C THR A 605 6.22 -32.91 -48.90
N THR A 606 6.94 -32.07 -49.65
CA THR A 606 6.60 -30.66 -49.90
C THR A 606 6.44 -30.44 -51.40
N GLY A 607 5.70 -29.41 -51.81
CA GLY A 607 5.54 -29.07 -53.22
C GLY A 607 5.65 -27.57 -53.47
N ASP A 608 6.17 -27.22 -54.64
CA ASP A 608 6.14 -25.88 -55.21
C ASP A 608 5.67 -25.91 -56.67
N ASP A 609 5.77 -24.78 -57.37
CA ASP A 609 5.37 -24.66 -58.78
C ASP A 609 6.21 -25.55 -59.72
N ALA A 610 7.37 -26.04 -59.28
CA ALA A 610 8.28 -26.89 -60.07
C ALA A 610 8.09 -28.39 -59.79
N GLY A 611 7.45 -28.79 -58.69
CA GLY A 611 7.07 -30.17 -58.43
C GLY A 611 6.99 -30.55 -56.95
N GLU A 612 6.82 -31.84 -56.67
CA GLU A 612 6.87 -32.41 -55.33
C GLU A 612 8.27 -32.96 -55.01
N TYR A 613 8.68 -32.81 -53.74
CA TYR A 613 9.96 -33.25 -53.22
C TYR A 613 9.77 -34.00 -51.92
N THR A 614 10.42 -35.15 -51.80
CA THR A 614 10.44 -35.95 -50.55
C THR A 614 11.72 -35.68 -49.78
N TRP A 615 11.58 -35.48 -48.48
CA TRP A 615 12.65 -35.17 -47.55
C TRP A 615 12.69 -36.18 -46.43
N VAL A 616 13.89 -36.55 -45.98
CA VAL A 616 14.10 -37.40 -44.81
C VAL A 616 14.90 -36.66 -43.75
N TYR A 617 14.39 -36.65 -42.51
CA TYR A 617 15.13 -36.13 -41.36
C TYR A 617 16.22 -37.12 -40.93
N GLY A 618 17.44 -36.63 -40.81
CA GLY A 618 18.59 -37.36 -40.30
C GLY A 618 18.64 -37.43 -38.77
N GLU A 619 19.83 -37.74 -38.26
CA GLU A 619 20.07 -37.87 -36.83
C GLU A 619 19.95 -36.52 -36.09
N LEU A 620 19.48 -36.58 -34.84
CA LEU A 620 19.39 -35.45 -33.93
C LEU A 620 20.62 -35.40 -33.02
N ALA A 621 21.35 -34.29 -33.08
CA ALA A 621 22.31 -33.90 -32.05
C ALA A 621 21.61 -33.03 -31.01
N GLU A 622 21.50 -33.52 -29.78
CA GLU A 622 20.79 -32.85 -28.69
C GLU A 622 21.71 -32.60 -27.49
N ALA A 623 21.70 -31.37 -26.98
CA ALA A 623 22.40 -30.92 -25.78
C ALA A 623 21.44 -30.11 -24.87
N PRO A 624 21.80 -29.84 -23.60
CA PRO A 624 20.96 -29.03 -22.70
C PRO A 624 20.65 -27.62 -23.23
N ASP A 625 21.55 -27.05 -24.01
CA ASP A 625 21.48 -25.69 -24.56
C ASP A 625 21.37 -25.68 -26.10
N ALA A 626 21.27 -26.82 -26.78
CA ALA A 626 21.23 -26.85 -28.25
C ALA A 626 20.49 -28.05 -28.85
N LEU A 627 19.93 -27.86 -30.04
CA LEU A 627 19.41 -28.90 -30.91
C LEU A 627 19.98 -28.69 -32.31
N ALA A 628 20.33 -29.78 -33.01
CA ALA A 628 20.73 -29.73 -34.41
C ALA A 628 20.35 -31.02 -35.14
N LEU A 629 19.88 -30.89 -36.38
CA LEU A 629 19.61 -32.01 -37.28
C LEU A 629 19.79 -31.57 -38.73
N THR A 630 19.67 -32.49 -39.67
CA THR A 630 19.64 -32.17 -41.10
C THR A 630 18.50 -32.93 -41.75
N HIS A 631 17.71 -32.29 -42.61
CA HIS A 631 16.81 -33.01 -43.51
C HIS A 631 17.35 -32.99 -44.94
N PHE A 632 17.33 -34.14 -45.60
CA PHE A 632 17.91 -34.37 -46.92
C PHE A 632 16.82 -34.58 -47.95
N GLN A 633 17.00 -34.01 -49.14
CA GLN A 633 16.10 -34.23 -50.26
C GLN A 633 16.45 -35.55 -50.96
N GLU A 634 15.46 -36.40 -51.18
CA GLU A 634 15.64 -37.64 -51.95
C GLU A 634 16.02 -37.35 -53.41
N GLY A 635 17.00 -38.07 -53.94
CA GLY A 635 17.41 -37.96 -55.35
C GLY A 635 18.15 -36.68 -55.73
N ALA A 636 18.52 -35.82 -54.76
CA ALA A 636 19.14 -34.51 -55.02
C ALA A 636 20.67 -34.48 -54.80
N ASP A 637 21.36 -35.62 -54.92
CA ASP A 637 22.82 -35.76 -54.80
C ASP A 637 23.43 -35.23 -53.47
N GLY A 638 22.68 -35.30 -52.37
CA GLY A 638 23.13 -34.81 -51.07
C GLY A 638 22.80 -33.35 -50.79
N TRP A 639 21.87 -32.75 -51.52
CA TRP A 639 21.24 -31.50 -51.09
C TRP A 639 20.47 -31.72 -49.78
N GLY A 640 20.68 -30.82 -48.82
CA GLY A 640 19.98 -30.87 -47.55
C GLY A 640 19.94 -29.52 -46.88
N VAL A 641 19.22 -29.47 -45.76
CA VAL A 641 19.07 -28.29 -44.94
C VAL A 641 19.49 -28.65 -43.52
N GLN A 642 20.61 -28.10 -43.09
CA GLN A 642 21.08 -28.23 -41.72
C GLN A 642 20.35 -27.21 -40.86
N ARG A 643 19.82 -27.64 -39.72
CA ARG A 643 19.16 -26.79 -38.73
C ARG A 643 19.90 -26.89 -37.41
N ALA A 644 20.04 -25.75 -36.75
CA ALA A 644 20.56 -25.68 -35.39
C ALA A 644 19.84 -24.58 -34.61
N VAL A 645 19.51 -24.84 -33.35
CA VAL A 645 19.10 -23.84 -32.37
C VAL A 645 20.00 -23.94 -31.15
N ARG A 646 20.43 -22.80 -30.61
CA ARG A 646 21.28 -22.72 -29.42
C ARG A 646 20.80 -21.62 -28.48
N LEU A 647 20.73 -21.94 -27.19
CA LEU A 647 20.46 -21.02 -26.10
C LEU A 647 21.75 -20.31 -25.68
N ALA A 648 21.69 -18.99 -25.53
CA ALA A 648 22.75 -18.19 -24.92
C ALA A 648 22.15 -17.01 -24.16
N GLY A 649 22.30 -16.98 -22.83
CA GLY A 649 21.68 -15.95 -22.00
C GLY A 649 20.15 -15.94 -22.17
N ASN A 650 19.59 -14.78 -22.54
CA ASN A 650 18.17 -14.57 -22.81
C ASN A 650 17.80 -14.61 -24.30
N VAL A 651 18.65 -15.19 -25.16
CA VAL A 651 18.38 -15.32 -26.59
C VAL A 651 18.42 -16.78 -27.07
N LEU A 652 17.59 -17.09 -28.07
CA LEU A 652 17.75 -18.28 -28.90
C LEU A 652 18.38 -17.88 -30.23
N ILE A 653 19.39 -18.64 -30.62
CA ILE A 653 20.13 -18.44 -31.85
C ILE A 653 19.82 -19.60 -32.77
N GLU A 654 19.15 -19.32 -33.86
CA GLU A 654 18.86 -20.30 -34.90
C GLU A 654 19.77 -20.11 -36.10
N ALA A 655 20.23 -21.21 -36.67
CA ALA A 655 20.98 -21.23 -37.92
C ALA A 655 20.41 -22.26 -38.88
N GLN A 656 20.42 -21.91 -40.15
CA GLN A 656 20.03 -22.82 -41.24
C GLN A 656 21.06 -22.75 -42.36
N ALA A 657 21.49 -23.89 -42.88
CA ALA A 657 22.34 -23.95 -44.05
C ALA A 657 21.70 -24.88 -45.08
N SER A 658 21.15 -24.30 -46.15
CA SER A 658 20.50 -25.01 -47.26
C SER A 658 21.48 -25.12 -48.42
N GLY A 659 21.76 -26.33 -48.85
CA GLY A 659 22.73 -26.60 -49.91
C GLY A 659 23.58 -27.83 -49.67
N ARG A 660 24.64 -27.99 -50.48
CA ARG A 660 25.62 -29.08 -50.32
C ARG A 660 26.71 -28.68 -49.33
N TRP A 661 26.30 -28.33 -48.12
CA TRP A 661 27.19 -27.87 -47.06
C TRP A 661 27.91 -29.03 -46.36
N ALA A 662 29.15 -28.82 -45.95
CA ALA A 662 29.84 -29.73 -45.03
C ALA A 662 29.04 -29.89 -43.74
N ALA A 663 29.06 -31.09 -43.13
CA ALA A 663 28.28 -31.36 -41.92
C ALA A 663 28.58 -30.37 -40.76
N GLY A 664 27.53 -29.98 -40.05
CA GLY A 664 27.61 -29.15 -38.84
C GLY A 664 27.90 -27.66 -39.07
N VAL A 665 27.80 -27.15 -40.31
CA VAL A 665 27.94 -25.72 -40.62
C VAL A 665 26.94 -24.88 -39.82
N ALA A 666 25.65 -25.26 -39.82
CA ALA A 666 24.63 -24.52 -39.06
C ALA A 666 24.94 -24.48 -37.55
N GLY A 667 25.34 -25.61 -36.97
CA GLY A 667 25.72 -25.68 -35.55
C GLY A 667 26.94 -24.81 -35.20
N ARG A 668 27.98 -24.81 -36.04
CA ARG A 668 29.15 -23.94 -35.85
C ARG A 668 28.80 -22.46 -36.01
N PHE A 669 27.91 -22.13 -36.95
CA PHE A 669 27.46 -20.76 -37.17
C PHE A 669 26.65 -20.25 -35.96
N ALA A 670 25.70 -21.02 -35.46
CA ALA A 670 24.97 -20.71 -34.23
C ALA A 670 25.90 -20.59 -33.01
N ALA A 671 26.91 -21.46 -32.89
CA ALA A 671 27.90 -21.38 -31.82
C ALA A 671 28.76 -20.11 -31.89
N ALA A 672 29.12 -19.66 -33.09
CA ALA A 672 29.89 -18.44 -33.29
C ALA A 672 29.10 -17.18 -32.90
N ILE A 673 27.80 -17.14 -33.23
CA ILE A 673 26.89 -16.07 -32.79
C ILE A 673 26.74 -16.09 -31.26
N ALA A 674 26.56 -17.28 -30.69
CA ALA A 674 26.40 -17.46 -29.24
C ALA A 674 27.63 -16.98 -28.44
N ALA A 675 28.83 -17.14 -29.00
CA ALA A 675 30.07 -16.65 -28.38
C ALA A 675 30.14 -15.11 -28.29
N GLY A 676 29.37 -14.39 -29.12
CA GLY A 676 29.25 -12.94 -29.07
C GLY A 676 28.26 -12.43 -28.01
N VAL A 677 27.40 -13.32 -27.47
CA VAL A 677 26.43 -12.94 -26.43
C VAL A 677 27.20 -12.65 -25.13
N PRO A 678 27.09 -11.44 -24.56
CA PRO A 678 27.75 -11.12 -23.30
C PRO A 678 27.36 -12.14 -22.23
N ALA A 679 28.34 -12.70 -21.51
CA ALA A 679 28.06 -13.51 -20.34
C ALA A 679 27.36 -12.61 -19.32
N ALA A 680 26.03 -12.74 -19.20
CA ALA A 680 25.30 -12.14 -18.11
C ALA A 680 25.97 -12.63 -16.82
N ALA A 681 26.43 -11.69 -15.99
CA ALA A 681 26.90 -11.99 -14.64
C ALA A 681 25.89 -12.95 -14.01
N ALA A 682 26.34 -14.17 -13.69
CA ALA A 682 25.47 -15.26 -13.27
C ALA A 682 24.51 -14.78 -12.19
N ALA A 683 23.24 -14.63 -12.55
CA ALA A 683 22.16 -14.50 -11.60
C ALA A 683 22.13 -15.79 -10.74
N PRO A 684 21.81 -15.69 -9.45
CA PRO A 684 21.71 -16.87 -8.59
C PRO A 684 20.67 -17.85 -9.15
N ALA A 685 20.91 -19.14 -8.92
CA ALA A 685 20.03 -20.24 -9.31
C ALA A 685 18.55 -19.94 -8.97
N PRO A 686 17.60 -20.45 -9.78
CA PRO A 686 16.17 -20.19 -9.57
C PRO A 686 15.76 -20.62 -8.16
N ALA A 687 15.13 -19.69 -7.43
CA ALA A 687 14.50 -20.00 -6.16
C ALA A 687 13.45 -21.11 -6.34
N PRO A 688 13.31 -22.04 -5.39
CA PRO A 688 12.25 -23.05 -5.45
C PRO A 688 10.88 -22.35 -5.50
N ALA A 689 9.92 -22.99 -6.18
CA ALA A 689 8.59 -22.47 -6.44
C ALA A 689 7.92 -21.86 -5.18
N PRO A 690 7.15 -20.76 -5.32
CA PRO A 690 6.48 -20.13 -4.19
C PRO A 690 5.48 -21.12 -3.58
N ARG A 691 5.63 -21.39 -2.27
CA ARG A 691 4.60 -22.03 -1.46
C ARG A 691 3.36 -21.13 -1.43
N PRO A 692 2.14 -21.69 -1.29
CA PRO A 692 0.91 -20.91 -1.17
C PRO A 692 1.03 -19.87 -0.04
N PRO A 693 0.33 -18.72 -0.17
CA PRO A 693 0.42 -17.63 0.80
C PRO A 693 0.12 -18.19 2.20
N GLY A 694 1.06 -17.95 3.13
CA GLY A 694 0.82 -18.18 4.54
C GLY A 694 -0.40 -17.39 5.02
N PRO A 695 -1.01 -17.81 6.13
CA PRO A 695 -2.17 -17.11 6.69
C PRO A 695 -1.86 -15.63 6.93
N PRO A 696 -2.87 -14.74 6.93
CA PRO A 696 -2.70 -13.30 7.14
C PRO A 696 -1.87 -13.04 8.40
N PRO A 697 -1.16 -11.90 8.49
CA PRO A 697 -0.38 -11.56 9.67
C PRO A 697 -1.29 -11.71 10.89
N PRO A 698 -0.85 -12.42 11.95
CA PRO A 698 -1.66 -12.60 13.12
C PRO A 698 -2.03 -11.21 13.67
N SER A 699 -3.32 -11.03 13.97
CA SER A 699 -3.71 -10.02 14.95
C SER A 699 -2.82 -10.19 16.17
N PHE A 700 -2.35 -9.10 16.77
CA PHE A 700 -1.65 -9.15 18.04
C PHE A 700 -2.53 -9.89 19.04
N ASP A 701 -2.24 -11.17 19.26
CA ASP A 701 -2.73 -11.89 20.42
C ASP A 701 -2.08 -11.19 21.61
N TYR A 702 -2.89 -10.80 22.59
CA TYR A 702 -2.40 -10.07 23.77
C TYR A 702 -1.36 -10.93 24.50
N GLY A 703 -0.07 -10.78 24.15
CA GLY A 703 1.03 -11.59 24.68
C GLY A 703 2.32 -11.62 23.86
N VAL A 704 2.30 -11.42 22.53
CA VAL A 704 3.53 -11.42 21.70
C VAL A 704 4.02 -10.00 21.45
N GLN A 705 5.19 -9.65 22.02
CA GLN A 705 5.75 -8.29 21.94
C GLN A 705 6.66 -8.05 20.72
N LEU A 706 7.06 -9.10 20.00
CA LEU A 706 7.97 -9.04 18.84
C LEU A 706 7.51 -10.01 17.75
N LEU A 707 7.43 -9.53 16.52
CA LEU A 707 7.22 -10.33 15.31
C LEU A 707 8.40 -10.13 14.35
N PHE A 708 8.65 -11.10 13.49
CA PHE A 708 9.63 -11.01 12.40
C PHE A 708 9.15 -11.82 11.20
N ASP A 709 9.78 -11.65 10.05
CA ASP A 709 9.47 -12.46 8.87
C ASP A 709 9.84 -13.94 9.11
N THR A 710 8.81 -14.79 9.18
CA THR A 710 8.95 -16.24 9.36
C THR A 710 8.83 -17.01 8.04
N THR A 711 8.91 -16.33 6.89
CA THR A 711 8.76 -16.96 5.57
C THR A 711 9.81 -18.05 5.37
N GLY A 712 9.36 -19.25 4.97
CA GLY A 712 10.23 -20.40 4.76
C GLY A 712 10.68 -21.12 6.03
N LEU A 713 10.14 -20.75 7.20
CA LEU A 713 10.41 -21.42 8.47
C LEU A 713 9.23 -22.27 8.94
N ASP A 714 9.52 -23.42 9.52
CA ASP A 714 8.54 -24.28 10.16
C ASP A 714 8.42 -23.89 11.64
N ARG A 715 7.19 -23.70 12.12
CA ARG A 715 6.92 -23.34 13.52
C ARG A 715 7.01 -24.58 14.41
N GLY A 716 7.90 -24.53 15.40
CA GLY A 716 8.01 -25.52 16.48
C GLY A 716 7.38 -25.04 17.78
N PRO A 717 7.48 -25.84 18.87
CA PRO A 717 6.92 -25.50 20.18
C PRO A 717 7.52 -24.22 20.78
N ASP A 718 8.83 -24.02 20.57
CA ASP A 718 9.62 -23.00 21.27
C ASP A 718 10.26 -21.97 20.31
N GLY A 719 9.85 -21.93 19.05
CA GLY A 719 10.46 -21.08 18.03
C GLY A 719 10.18 -21.53 16.60
N TRP A 720 11.09 -21.19 15.69
CA TRP A 720 11.00 -21.52 14.26
C TRP A 720 12.28 -22.20 13.80
N VAL A 721 12.16 -23.13 12.85
CA VAL A 721 13.29 -23.86 12.27
C VAL A 721 13.24 -23.77 10.76
N ASN A 722 14.36 -23.52 10.11
CA ASN A 722 14.46 -23.67 8.66
C ASN A 722 14.62 -25.18 8.33
N PRO A 723 13.66 -25.83 7.65
CA PRO A 723 13.72 -27.27 7.40
C PRO A 723 14.83 -27.67 6.42
N GLY A 724 15.32 -26.74 5.59
CA GLY A 724 16.39 -27.01 4.62
C GLY A 724 17.79 -26.95 5.23
N THR A 725 18.01 -26.10 6.23
CA THR A 725 19.34 -25.85 6.82
C THR A 725 19.48 -26.29 8.28
N GLY A 726 18.37 -26.49 8.99
CA GLY A 726 18.37 -26.77 10.43
C GLY A 726 18.66 -25.55 11.31
N ASP A 727 18.65 -24.34 10.73
CA ASP A 727 18.81 -23.08 11.47
C ASP A 727 17.59 -22.85 12.38
N ASP A 728 17.82 -22.39 13.61
CA ASP A 728 16.81 -22.27 14.68
C ASP A 728 16.66 -20.81 15.13
N PHE A 729 15.42 -20.33 15.29
CA PHE A 729 15.08 -18.94 15.59
C PHE A 729 14.21 -18.85 16.83
N ARG A 730 14.63 -18.03 17.80
CA ARG A 730 14.02 -17.95 19.14
C ARG A 730 13.74 -16.51 19.52
N ILE A 731 12.57 -16.27 20.12
CA ILE A 731 12.20 -14.97 20.71
C ILE A 731 12.22 -15.12 22.23
N ALA A 732 12.71 -14.10 22.92
CA ALA A 732 12.62 -14.00 24.37
C ALA A 732 12.27 -12.57 24.81
N GLU A 733 11.49 -12.48 25.90
CA GLU A 733 11.30 -11.25 26.69
C GLU A 733 11.95 -11.46 28.05
N LEU A 734 12.81 -10.53 28.46
CA LEU A 734 13.53 -10.60 29.72
C LEU A 734 13.38 -9.29 30.50
N ALA A 735 13.31 -9.41 31.83
CA ALA A 735 13.28 -8.27 32.72
C ALA A 735 14.70 -7.74 33.02
N GLY A 736 14.78 -6.46 33.38
CA GLY A 736 16.04 -5.79 33.71
C GLY A 736 16.76 -5.18 32.50
N ASN A 737 18.04 -4.87 32.67
CA ASN A 737 18.85 -4.25 31.63
C ASN A 737 19.54 -5.31 30.77
N ALA A 738 19.41 -5.18 29.45
CA ALA A 738 20.02 -6.12 28.49
C ALA A 738 21.55 -6.00 28.40
N THR A 739 22.07 -4.81 28.66
CA THR A 739 23.49 -4.48 28.56
C THR A 739 23.94 -3.81 29.85
N SER A 740 25.23 -3.90 30.19
CA SER A 740 25.86 -3.17 31.30
C SER A 740 26.24 -1.73 30.94
N VAL A 741 26.21 -1.40 29.63
CA VAL A 741 26.65 -0.14 29.02
C VAL A 741 25.58 0.35 28.03
N PRO A 742 25.31 1.67 27.93
CA PRO A 742 24.40 2.24 26.92
C PRO A 742 24.78 1.91 25.48
N LEU A 743 23.81 1.83 24.58
CA LEU A 743 24.05 1.49 23.18
C LEU A 743 24.88 2.56 22.47
N ALA A 744 24.73 3.83 22.86
CA ALA A 744 25.53 4.93 22.33
C ALA A 744 27.06 4.76 22.54
N ARG A 745 27.50 3.93 23.50
CA ARG A 745 28.92 3.70 23.82
C ARG A 745 29.42 2.36 23.28
N LEU A 746 29.27 2.16 21.97
CA LEU A 746 29.51 0.89 21.28
C LEU A 746 30.89 0.26 21.56
N ASP A 747 31.97 1.04 21.63
CA ASP A 747 33.31 0.48 21.90
C ASP A 747 33.47 -0.03 23.33
N GLU A 748 32.82 0.62 24.30
CA GLU A 748 32.78 0.12 25.68
C GLU A 748 31.91 -1.13 25.79
N LEU A 749 30.77 -1.13 25.09
CA LEU A 749 29.86 -2.27 25.01
C LEU A 749 30.53 -3.50 24.37
N ARG A 750 31.29 -3.31 23.28
CA ARG A 750 32.11 -4.37 22.66
C ARG A 750 33.12 -4.97 23.63
N ARG A 751 33.81 -4.13 24.43
CA ARG A 751 34.75 -4.62 25.46
C ARG A 751 34.06 -5.39 26.57
N SER A 752 32.90 -4.92 27.06
CA SER A 752 32.10 -5.63 28.08
C SER A 752 31.65 -6.98 27.53
N LEU A 753 30.95 -7.00 26.39
CA LEU A 753 30.43 -8.22 25.78
C LEU A 753 31.53 -9.26 25.51
N THR A 754 32.68 -8.83 24.99
CA THR A 754 33.83 -9.73 24.79
C THR A 754 34.33 -10.35 26.09
N THR A 755 34.35 -9.59 27.18
CA THR A 755 34.81 -10.06 28.49
C THR A 755 33.78 -10.98 29.14
N ASP A 756 32.51 -10.56 29.12
CA ASP A 756 31.39 -11.26 29.76
C ASP A 756 31.12 -12.62 29.09
N LEU A 757 31.22 -12.69 27.76
CA LEU A 757 30.98 -13.91 26.99
C LEU A 757 32.19 -14.85 26.94
N ALA A 758 33.38 -14.43 27.36
CA ALA A 758 34.62 -15.19 27.13
C ALA A 758 34.57 -16.64 27.67
N GLY A 759 33.85 -16.89 28.76
CA GLY A 759 33.70 -18.25 29.31
C GLY A 759 32.83 -19.18 28.46
N GLU A 760 31.99 -18.65 27.57
CA GLU A 760 30.90 -19.38 26.91
C GLU A 760 30.93 -19.29 25.38
N ALA A 761 31.48 -18.21 24.83
CA ALA A 761 31.56 -17.96 23.40
C ALA A 761 32.72 -17.02 23.02
N CYS A 762 32.97 -16.89 21.72
CA CYS A 762 33.77 -15.82 21.14
C CYS A 762 32.87 -14.79 20.46
N LEU A 763 33.02 -13.51 20.80
CA LEU A 763 32.38 -12.43 20.05
C LEU A 763 33.08 -12.25 18.71
N ILE A 764 32.31 -12.16 17.62
CA ILE A 764 32.84 -11.88 16.27
C ILE A 764 32.56 -10.41 15.93
N GLU A 765 31.30 -10.01 16.04
CA GLU A 765 30.82 -8.67 15.68
C GLU A 765 29.78 -8.19 16.68
N ALA A 766 29.76 -6.88 16.96
CA ALA A 766 28.67 -6.23 17.67
C ALA A 766 28.47 -4.83 17.09
N ASN A 767 27.22 -4.48 16.78
CA ASN A 767 26.83 -3.24 16.14
C ASN A 767 25.52 -2.72 16.76
N VAL A 768 25.31 -1.41 16.69
CA VAL A 768 23.99 -0.83 16.92
C VAL A 768 23.26 -0.76 15.58
N VAL A 769 22.05 -1.32 15.53
CA VAL A 769 21.18 -1.33 14.35
C VAL A 769 19.82 -0.71 14.70
N ALA A 770 19.03 -0.38 13.69
CA ALA A 770 17.65 0.05 13.89
C ALA A 770 16.69 -1.15 13.77
N VAL A 771 15.84 -1.33 14.78
CA VAL A 771 14.76 -2.33 14.80
C VAL A 771 13.45 -1.59 15.05
N ASP A 772 12.55 -1.61 14.06
CA ASP A 772 11.26 -0.90 14.12
C ASP A 772 11.41 0.59 14.55
N GLY A 773 12.45 1.25 14.03
CA GLY A 773 12.78 2.64 14.34
C GLY A 773 13.50 2.88 15.68
N LEU A 774 13.75 1.85 16.48
CA LEU A 774 14.44 1.94 17.76
C LEU A 774 15.89 1.44 17.69
N PRO A 775 16.81 2.00 18.49
CA PRO A 775 18.18 1.48 18.59
C PRO A 775 18.18 0.09 19.24
N ALA A 776 18.89 -0.84 18.61
CA ALA A 776 19.00 -2.22 19.05
C ALA A 776 20.46 -2.68 18.98
N LEU A 777 20.87 -3.52 19.93
CA LEU A 777 22.16 -4.21 19.86
C LEU A 777 22.02 -5.44 18.98
N GLN A 778 22.81 -5.51 17.92
CA GLN A 778 23.01 -6.73 17.14
C GLN A 778 24.41 -7.27 17.36
N TYR A 779 24.55 -8.49 17.87
CA TYR A 779 25.85 -9.15 17.95
C TYR A 779 25.83 -10.54 17.34
N LEU A 780 27.00 -10.97 16.86
CA LEU A 780 27.27 -12.28 16.30
C LEU A 780 28.40 -12.94 17.11
N ILE A 781 28.12 -14.12 17.64
CA ILE A 781 29.07 -14.93 18.41
C ILE A 781 29.27 -16.31 17.76
N LYS A 782 30.38 -16.95 18.12
CA LYS A 782 30.63 -18.38 17.87
C LYS A 782 30.81 -19.10 19.19
N ALA A 783 30.06 -20.18 19.39
CA ALA A 783 30.10 -20.99 20.61
C ALA A 783 30.26 -22.48 20.28
N PRO A 784 30.73 -23.31 21.23
CA PRO A 784 30.71 -24.77 21.06
C PRO A 784 29.29 -25.25 20.82
N ASN A 785 29.08 -26.20 19.89
CA ASN A 785 27.73 -26.70 19.62
C ASN A 785 27.23 -27.59 20.78
N PRO A 786 26.20 -27.18 21.54
CA PRO A 786 25.75 -27.91 22.72
C PRO A 786 24.94 -29.17 22.37
N ARG A 787 24.40 -29.29 21.15
CA ARG A 787 23.55 -30.42 20.75
C ARG A 787 24.37 -31.66 20.39
N THR A 788 25.52 -31.46 19.76
CA THR A 788 26.39 -32.53 19.25
C THR A 788 27.66 -32.72 20.07
N GLY A 789 28.03 -31.73 20.91
CA GLY A 789 29.31 -31.70 21.62
C GLY A 789 30.54 -31.61 20.72
N ARG A 790 30.34 -31.42 19.41
CA ARG A 790 31.37 -31.32 18.36
C ARG A 790 30.99 -30.24 17.35
N GLY A 791 31.97 -29.49 16.84
CA GLY A 791 31.75 -28.36 15.93
C GLY A 791 31.30 -27.10 16.63
N VAL A 792 31.02 -26.05 15.85
CA VAL A 792 30.58 -24.76 16.38
C VAL A 792 29.14 -24.43 16.00
N VAL A 793 28.56 -23.50 16.75
CA VAL A 793 27.31 -22.83 16.41
C VAL A 793 27.55 -21.34 16.37
N TYR A 794 27.00 -20.69 15.34
CA TYR A 794 27.00 -19.24 15.23
C TYR A 794 25.65 -18.71 15.68
N LEU A 795 25.65 -17.69 16.54
CA LEU A 795 24.43 -17.09 17.06
C LEU A 795 24.44 -15.60 16.79
N VAL A 796 23.35 -15.11 16.18
CA VAL A 796 23.06 -13.68 16.06
C VAL A 796 21.95 -13.33 17.02
N ALA A 797 22.17 -12.32 17.85
CA ALA A 797 21.17 -11.76 18.73
C ALA A 797 20.79 -10.36 18.25
N ASN A 798 19.49 -10.08 18.09
CA ASN A 798 18.93 -8.74 17.92
C ASN A 798 18.20 -8.37 19.21
N ILE A 799 18.75 -7.41 19.95
CA ILE A 799 18.28 -7.03 21.29
C ILE A 799 17.75 -5.60 21.26
N VAL A 800 16.48 -5.43 21.62
CA VAL A 800 15.84 -4.11 21.76
C VAL A 800 15.67 -3.81 23.25
N PRO A 801 16.53 -2.96 23.86
CA PRO A 801 16.45 -2.66 25.28
C PRO A 801 15.53 -1.47 25.57
N ARG A 802 14.56 -1.63 26.46
CA ARG A 802 13.72 -0.55 27.01
C ARG A 802 13.83 -0.51 28.53
N GLU A 803 13.27 0.53 29.15
CA GLU A 803 13.31 0.67 30.61
C GLU A 803 12.68 -0.55 31.31
N GLY A 804 13.49 -1.25 32.12
CA GLY A 804 13.06 -2.38 32.95
C GLY A 804 12.84 -3.71 32.22
N LYS A 805 12.96 -3.77 30.89
CA LYS A 805 12.78 -5.00 30.09
C LYS A 805 13.41 -4.91 28.70
N TRP A 806 13.66 -6.05 28.09
CA TRP A 806 14.21 -6.12 26.73
C TRP A 806 13.66 -7.30 25.95
N LEU A 807 13.60 -7.14 24.63
CA LEU A 807 13.20 -8.19 23.69
C LEU A 807 14.40 -8.64 22.89
N GLN A 808 14.46 -9.93 22.62
CA GLN A 808 15.52 -10.54 21.84
C GLN A 808 14.96 -11.46 20.76
N LEU A 809 15.51 -11.35 19.56
CA LEU A 809 15.36 -12.34 18.50
C LEU A 809 16.73 -12.95 18.18
N ASN A 810 16.86 -14.26 18.40
CA ASN A 810 18.06 -15.03 18.12
C ASN A 810 17.91 -15.83 16.84
N GLY A 811 18.95 -15.83 16.01
CA GLY A 811 19.16 -16.79 14.93
C GLY A 811 20.35 -17.68 15.27
N ILE A 812 20.16 -18.99 15.22
CA ILE A 812 21.11 -20.02 15.66
C ILE A 812 21.45 -20.89 14.45
N PHE A 813 22.71 -20.85 14.03
CA PHE A 813 23.21 -21.44 12.79
C PHE A 813 24.26 -22.51 13.14
N PRO A 814 23.86 -23.78 13.30
CA PRO A 814 24.79 -24.85 13.63
C PRO A 814 25.64 -25.23 12.41
N GLU A 815 26.90 -25.62 12.65
CA GLU A 815 27.65 -26.40 11.67
C GLU A 815 27.05 -27.80 11.49
N GLY A 816 27.10 -28.28 10.23
CA GLY A 816 26.68 -29.61 9.86
C GLY A 816 27.72 -30.69 10.18
N ALA A 817 27.58 -31.87 9.58
CA ALA A 817 28.48 -33.01 9.83
C ALA A 817 29.94 -32.74 9.41
N ASP A 818 30.15 -31.94 8.37
CA ASP A 818 31.47 -31.56 7.86
C ASP A 818 31.95 -30.23 8.49
N THR A 819 32.33 -30.29 9.77
CA THR A 819 32.76 -29.12 10.56
C THR A 819 34.19 -28.67 10.20
N GLY A 820 34.47 -27.36 10.27
CA GLY A 820 35.85 -26.83 10.16
C GLY A 820 36.43 -26.77 8.74
N MET A 821 35.61 -26.98 7.71
CA MET A 821 36.05 -26.90 6.30
C MET A 821 36.50 -25.49 5.92
N ARG A 822 35.81 -24.46 6.43
CA ARG A 822 36.18 -23.06 6.21
C ARG A 822 37.50 -22.75 6.92
N GLU A 823 37.66 -23.20 8.14
CA GLU A 823 38.89 -23.06 8.92
C GLU A 823 40.07 -23.74 8.24
N ALA A 824 39.91 -24.97 7.75
CA ALA A 824 40.97 -25.69 7.04
C ALA A 824 41.38 -24.98 5.75
N ALA A 825 40.40 -24.51 4.97
CA ALA A 825 40.65 -23.80 3.72
C ALA A 825 41.36 -22.45 3.93
N VAL A 826 41.00 -21.72 4.99
CA VAL A 826 41.64 -20.44 5.34
C VAL A 826 43.01 -20.66 5.97
N ALA A 827 43.17 -21.67 6.83
CA ALA A 827 44.46 -22.02 7.44
C ALA A 827 45.52 -22.40 6.39
N ALA A 828 45.12 -23.03 5.28
CA ALA A 828 46.00 -23.30 4.14
C ALA A 828 46.51 -22.03 3.44
N GLU A 829 45.79 -20.92 3.55
CA GLU A 829 46.12 -19.63 2.93
C GLU A 829 46.98 -18.75 3.86
N VAL A 830 46.61 -18.66 5.14
CA VAL A 830 47.21 -17.72 6.11
C VAL A 830 48.28 -18.34 7.01
N GLY A 831 48.40 -19.67 6.99
CA GLY A 831 49.31 -20.44 7.84
C GLY A 831 48.89 -20.49 9.32
N PRO A 832 49.46 -21.41 10.13
CA PRO A 832 49.04 -21.65 11.51
C PRO A 832 49.16 -20.43 12.44
N ALA A 833 50.18 -19.59 12.22
CA ALA A 833 50.43 -18.40 13.04
C ALA A 833 49.44 -17.25 12.76
N GLY A 834 48.85 -17.22 11.56
CA GLY A 834 47.89 -16.18 11.15
C GLY A 834 46.43 -16.52 11.46
N MET A 835 46.16 -17.75 11.92
CA MET A 835 44.80 -18.26 12.05
C MET A 835 44.02 -17.67 13.23
N TYR A 836 44.70 -17.46 14.36
CA TYR A 836 44.09 -17.07 15.63
C TYR A 836 44.78 -15.83 16.23
N PRO A 837 44.56 -14.63 15.68
CA PRO A 837 45.11 -13.41 16.25
C PRO A 837 44.45 -13.05 17.60
N PRO A 838 45.06 -12.13 18.39
CA PRO A 838 44.41 -11.56 19.57
C PRO A 838 43.02 -10.98 19.23
N HIS A 839 42.06 -11.11 20.14
CA HIS A 839 40.70 -10.63 19.92
C HIS A 839 40.68 -9.11 19.68
N PRO A 840 39.99 -8.58 18.65
CA PRO A 840 40.09 -7.18 18.24
C PRO A 840 39.61 -6.18 19.30
N TYR A 841 38.58 -6.51 20.08
CA TYR A 841 38.07 -5.61 21.13
C TYR A 841 38.84 -5.70 22.46
N VAL A 842 39.37 -6.87 22.82
CA VAL A 842 40.13 -7.09 24.06
C VAL A 842 41.27 -8.07 23.78
N PRO A 843 42.44 -7.61 23.31
CA PRO A 843 43.53 -8.50 22.85
C PRO A 843 44.03 -9.51 23.89
N GLY A 844 43.90 -9.21 25.20
CA GLY A 844 44.32 -10.10 26.28
C GLY A 844 43.30 -11.15 26.72
N VAL A 845 42.07 -11.11 26.19
CA VAL A 845 41.01 -12.05 26.56
C VAL A 845 41.26 -13.42 25.95
N ARG A 846 40.90 -14.49 26.67
CA ARG A 846 40.97 -15.86 26.16
C ARG A 846 39.57 -16.49 26.17
N PRO A 847 38.81 -16.32 25.08
CA PRO A 847 37.49 -16.92 24.97
C PRO A 847 37.57 -18.44 24.83
N VAL A 848 36.49 -19.15 25.20
CA VAL A 848 36.38 -20.62 25.15
C VAL A 848 36.65 -21.18 23.74
N LEU A 849 36.32 -20.40 22.72
CA LEU A 849 36.78 -20.59 21.34
C LEU A 849 37.64 -19.39 20.95
N PRO A 850 38.80 -19.57 20.30
CA PRO A 850 39.64 -18.46 19.89
C PRO A 850 38.96 -17.62 18.80
N TYR A 851 39.24 -16.31 18.81
CA TYR A 851 38.94 -15.46 17.67
C TYR A 851 39.72 -15.96 16.45
N SER A 852 39.03 -16.15 15.32
CA SER A 852 39.56 -16.83 14.14
C SER A 852 39.44 -15.94 12.92
N ILE A 853 40.51 -15.83 12.13
CA ILE A 853 40.48 -15.07 10.88
C ILE A 853 39.55 -15.69 9.82
N ALA A 854 39.24 -17.00 9.94
CA ALA A 854 38.24 -17.63 9.09
C ALA A 854 36.83 -17.06 9.29
N ASP A 855 36.55 -16.49 10.47
CA ASP A 855 35.27 -15.85 10.72
C ASP A 855 35.13 -14.51 9.98
N ASP A 856 36.19 -13.94 9.38
CA ASP A 856 36.14 -12.63 8.73
C ASP A 856 35.16 -12.58 7.53
N ARG A 857 34.47 -11.44 7.38
CA ARG A 857 33.47 -11.17 6.32
C ARG A 857 34.00 -11.38 4.91
N ARG A 858 35.28 -11.14 4.67
CA ARG A 858 35.90 -11.26 3.33
C ARG A 858 35.77 -12.66 2.73
N TYR A 859 35.59 -13.69 3.57
CA TYR A 859 35.47 -15.08 3.12
C TYR A 859 34.02 -15.52 2.86
N ASP A 860 33.02 -14.68 3.16
CA ASP A 860 31.61 -15.08 3.07
C ASP A 860 31.17 -15.40 1.63
N GLY A 861 31.69 -14.67 0.64
CA GLY A 861 31.40 -14.93 -0.78
C GLY A 861 31.97 -16.25 -1.31
N ARG A 862 33.07 -16.74 -0.72
CA ARG A 862 33.68 -18.04 -1.06
C ARG A 862 32.95 -19.20 -0.39
N PHE A 863 32.37 -18.97 0.78
CA PHE A 863 31.64 -19.98 1.55
C PHE A 863 30.21 -19.52 1.84
N PRO A 864 29.36 -19.36 0.80
CA PRO A 864 28.03 -18.79 0.96
C PRO A 864 27.15 -19.64 1.88
N ASP A 865 27.30 -20.96 1.86
CA ASP A 865 26.49 -21.87 2.68
C ASP A 865 27.06 -22.13 4.07
N HIS A 866 28.20 -21.54 4.42
CA HIS A 866 28.77 -21.68 5.76
C HIS A 866 27.88 -21.00 6.81
N PRO A 867 27.72 -21.57 8.03
CA PRO A 867 26.85 -21.01 9.06
C PRO A 867 27.11 -19.54 9.38
N VAL A 868 28.36 -19.09 9.49
CA VAL A 868 28.68 -17.66 9.72
C VAL A 868 28.23 -16.75 8.57
N SER A 869 28.31 -17.22 7.32
CA SER A 869 27.84 -16.47 6.15
C SER A 869 26.31 -16.39 6.13
N ARG A 870 25.63 -17.49 6.46
CA ARG A 870 24.17 -17.52 6.62
C ARG A 870 23.73 -16.58 7.75
N ALA A 871 24.43 -16.65 8.89
CA ALA A 871 24.18 -15.82 10.06
C ALA A 871 24.28 -14.32 9.73
N ARG A 872 25.30 -13.88 9.00
CA ARG A 872 25.43 -12.48 8.56
C ARG A 872 24.38 -12.05 7.55
N ARG A 873 24.01 -12.91 6.59
CA ARG A 873 22.91 -12.59 5.66
C ARG A 873 21.60 -12.41 6.42
N TRP A 874 21.31 -13.29 7.37
CA TRP A 874 20.14 -13.18 8.23
C TRP A 874 20.19 -11.92 9.11
N ALA A 875 21.35 -11.64 9.72
CA ALA A 875 21.57 -10.43 10.52
C ALA A 875 21.33 -9.13 9.73
N ALA A 876 21.61 -9.12 8.42
CA ALA A 876 21.31 -7.98 7.56
C ALA A 876 19.84 -7.91 7.13
N ALA A 877 19.21 -9.06 6.86
CA ALA A 877 17.87 -9.13 6.28
C ALA A 877 16.74 -9.01 7.31
N VAL A 878 16.94 -9.46 8.54
CA VAL A 878 15.85 -9.59 9.53
C VAL A 878 15.53 -8.32 10.33
N PRO A 879 16.48 -7.49 10.80
CA PRO A 879 16.13 -6.29 11.56
C PRO A 879 15.06 -5.39 10.91
N PRO A 880 15.06 -5.17 9.58
CA PRO A 880 13.99 -4.41 8.91
C PRO A 880 12.61 -5.07 8.93
N THR A 881 12.51 -6.38 9.13
CA THR A 881 11.25 -7.13 9.17
C THR A 881 10.68 -7.25 10.59
N ILE A 882 11.50 -6.96 11.61
CA ILE A 882 11.05 -6.99 12.99
C ILE A 882 9.99 -5.91 13.22
N ARG A 883 8.89 -6.27 13.90
CA ARG A 883 7.85 -5.35 14.37
C ARG A 883 7.65 -5.54 15.86
N LEU A 884 7.59 -4.44 16.59
CA LEU A 884 7.44 -4.43 18.03
C LEU A 884 6.01 -4.04 18.39
N ALA A 885 5.49 -4.62 19.48
CA ALA A 885 4.20 -4.21 20.00
C ALA A 885 4.25 -2.72 20.45
N PRO A 886 3.24 -1.90 20.11
CA PRO A 886 3.24 -0.47 20.44
C PRO A 886 3.45 -0.19 21.93
N ALA A 887 2.91 -1.03 22.82
CA ALA A 887 3.09 -0.90 24.27
C ALA A 887 4.55 -1.05 24.71
N PHE A 888 5.30 -1.98 24.11
CA PHE A 888 6.74 -2.13 24.35
C PHE A 888 7.53 -0.98 23.73
N ALA A 889 7.20 -0.61 22.48
CA ALA A 889 7.86 0.48 21.76
C ALA A 889 7.66 1.86 22.42
N ALA A 890 6.60 2.03 23.21
CA ALA A 890 6.31 3.26 23.95
C ALA A 890 7.03 3.38 25.31
N LEU A 891 7.64 2.31 25.85
CA LEU A 891 8.41 2.37 27.09
C LEU A 891 9.57 3.36 26.97
N PRO A 892 10.11 4.01 28.01
CA PRO A 892 11.29 4.86 27.84
C PRO A 892 12.53 4.08 27.37
N PRO A 893 13.55 4.75 26.77
CA PRO A 893 14.84 4.10 26.47
C PRO A 893 15.49 3.55 27.74
N ALA A 894 16.17 2.40 27.63
CA ALA A 894 16.82 1.77 28.79
C ALA A 894 17.87 2.67 29.47
N TYR A 895 18.51 3.54 28.68
CA TYR A 895 19.47 4.53 29.16
C TYR A 895 19.07 5.95 28.71
N PRO A 896 19.20 6.97 29.58
CA PRO A 896 18.91 8.36 29.21
C PRO A 896 19.73 8.88 28.02
N GLU A 897 20.93 8.33 27.82
CA GLU A 897 21.86 8.69 26.74
C GLU A 897 21.40 8.21 25.36
N ASP A 898 20.53 7.20 25.29
CA ASP A 898 20.03 6.62 24.04
C ASP A 898 18.83 7.41 23.45
N ARG A 899 18.57 8.63 23.93
CA ARG A 899 17.48 9.53 23.48
C ARG A 899 17.78 10.35 22.22
N ARG A 900 19.00 10.26 21.66
CA ARG A 900 19.47 11.13 20.57
C ARG A 900 19.43 10.48 19.20
#